data_AF-A0A961ASE6-F1
#
_entry.id   AF-A0A961ASE6-F1
#
_cell.length_a   1.000
_cell.length_b   1.000
_cell.length_c   1.000
_cell.angle_alpha   90.00
_cell.angle_beta   90.00
_cell.angle_gamma   90.00
#
_symmetry.space_group_name_H-M   'P 1'
#
loop_
_entity.id
_entity.type
_entity.pdbx_description
1 polymer ?
#
loop_
_entity_poly.entity_id
_entity_poly.type
_entity_poly.pdbx_seq_one_letter_code
_entity_poly.pdbx_strand_id
1 'polypeptide(L)'
;MNCRNYLCALAFLLLLHAPATTFSQDQSPVPFWIWPQAKMGEHDVVYFRKTFSVPGDLKRALLVVSADNEAQVLVNGDKRGFKSDNWERPIIEDITDRLNAGGDNVIAVRAGNKGGSAGFLAQIVLENRGGVKTAIVSDDSWEASNQGEKGWNDVNFSPKGGPWKPAVKLNAAGTPPREKISPAFLATLENLREPTATQVDHIKLAEGFRVELLYSVPKTDQGSWVAMTQDDKGRLIVSDQYGSLYRLTPPALGQTLSEGDVEKIDLDIGGAQGLLYAFDSLYAVLNTNEHGGRGLYRVRDTDGDDKFDSKELLRKFEEQGGEHGPHAVVLGPDGKSIYVIIGDQTPVTEVDQSRVPKVWDEDLLLERPYGRGFMKGVMAPGGWIAKTDPDGKTWELIATGFRNEYDAAFNREGQLFTYDADMEWDMNTPWYRPTRVCLVASGAEFGWRNGGGKWPAYYPDSLPAVVDIGPGSPTGVSFGYGAKFPKKYQDALFICDWSYGKLYAVHLDPKGAGYAGKFEEFMSAQPLPLTDILVGNQDGAMYITIGGRRVQSGLYRVTYVGDESIGDDQGTPLSDMAEERLKLESFHGKQDPKAIETAWPFLSSEDRWLRFAARIAIESQPVSEWQEKALSEKNPVAAINAAIALARHGEKALQPKLLTLLNVIDWSKLTASQQTDLTRAYSLAFTRMGMPDDATREKLIAHLDPHLPAKKPEPNIELVQLLVYLQAPSVAGKGIALLKSAPSQEEQIAYAKSLRHLKAGWTHDLRADYFRWFVQAAGYKGGASFGLFVENMKQTALENTPEEEKIALKEIIEAKPEGTEPRFTFEPREFVKNWTLSDFDDVINVGLEGNRDYTNGRKMFGAATCFACHRFNQEGGAIGPDLTSVSGKFSPHDLLEQIIDPNKEISDQYGSMVFTMIDGTQINGRVMNLNGDSINVNTNMLNPDQIETIDRKRLKEMKASPYSMMPIGLLNTLSKDDVLDLMAYLLSGGDPENPMFK
;
A
#
# COMPACT_ATOMS: atom_id res chain seq x y z
N MET A 1 78.13 -13.51 46.81
CA MET A 1 77.06 -14.50 47.06
C MET A 1 76.09 -14.43 45.88
N ASN A 2 76.39 -15.19 44.80
CA ASN A 2 75.69 -16.39 44.31
C ASN A 2 74.26 -16.11 43.80
N CYS A 3 74.04 -16.04 42.48
CA CYS A 3 73.85 -17.14 41.51
C CYS A 3 72.56 -17.95 41.71
N ARG A 4 71.52 -17.64 40.90
CA ARG A 4 70.76 -18.65 40.13
C ARG A 4 69.78 -18.00 39.14
N ASN A 5 69.88 -18.46 37.89
CA ASN A 5 68.85 -18.53 36.85
C ASN A 5 68.65 -17.32 35.91
N TYR A 6 69.65 -17.14 35.03
CA TYR A 6 69.43 -16.79 33.62
C TYR A 6 69.11 -18.07 32.84
N LEU A 7 67.92 -18.15 32.23
CA LEU A 7 67.58 -18.90 31.00
C LEU A 7 66.05 -19.00 30.90
N CYS A 8 65.44 -18.05 30.17
CA CYS A 8 64.20 -18.17 29.38
C CYS A 8 63.70 -16.77 29.00
N ALA A 9 64.52 -16.03 28.26
CA ALA A 9 64.09 -14.96 27.39
C ALA A 9 64.24 -15.47 25.96
N LEU A 10 63.25 -15.21 25.10
CA LEU A 10 63.08 -15.68 23.70
C LEU A 10 62.50 -17.09 23.49
N ALA A 11 61.21 -17.25 23.76
CA ALA A 11 60.26 -18.04 22.95
C ALA A 11 58.85 -17.80 23.52
N PHE A 12 57.81 -17.77 22.68
CA PHE A 12 56.41 -17.45 22.99
C PHE A 12 56.01 -15.96 23.02
N LEU A 13 56.22 -15.29 21.89
CA LEU A 13 55.29 -14.25 21.40
C LEU A 13 55.25 -14.34 19.86
N LEU A 14 54.71 -15.46 19.39
CA LEU A 14 54.30 -15.68 18.00
C LEU A 14 52.88 -16.24 18.08
N LEU A 15 51.91 -15.34 18.30
CA LEU A 15 50.54 -15.61 17.92
C LEU A 15 50.52 -15.63 16.38
N LEU A 16 50.35 -16.82 15.83
CA LEU A 16 50.17 -17.10 14.41
C LEU A 16 48.94 -16.32 13.90
N HIS A 17 49.14 -15.09 13.43
CA HIS A 17 48.18 -14.39 12.60
C HIS A 17 48.51 -14.71 11.14
N ALA A 18 47.53 -15.19 10.38
CA ALA A 18 47.69 -15.39 8.94
C ALA A 18 47.86 -14.00 8.27
N PRO A 19 48.90 -13.78 7.46
CA PRO A 19 49.08 -12.51 6.79
C PRO A 19 48.00 -12.30 5.72
N ALA A 20 47.34 -11.14 5.73
CA ALA A 20 46.48 -10.71 4.63
C ALA A 20 47.32 -10.62 3.33
N THR A 21 46.81 -11.18 2.23
CA THR A 21 47.58 -11.25 0.97
C THR A 21 47.35 -9.98 0.16
N THR A 22 48.43 -9.28 -0.23
CA THR A 22 48.36 -8.09 -1.09
C THR A 22 48.11 -8.48 -2.55
N PHE A 23 47.24 -7.76 -3.27
CA PHE A 23 46.89 -8.08 -4.66
C PHE A 23 46.59 -6.84 -5.52
N SER A 24 46.60 -7.00 -6.86
CA SER A 24 46.13 -6.03 -7.85
C SER A 24 44.74 -6.43 -8.38
N GLN A 25 43.98 -5.50 -8.97
CA GLN A 25 42.56 -5.71 -9.34
C GLN A 25 42.27 -7.00 -10.15
N ASP A 26 43.24 -7.50 -10.93
CA ASP A 26 43.11 -8.73 -11.73
C ASP A 26 43.56 -10.04 -11.01
N GLN A 27 43.94 -9.98 -9.73
CA GLN A 27 44.52 -11.11 -8.96
C GLN A 27 43.97 -11.25 -7.53
N SER A 28 42.71 -10.86 -7.28
CA SER A 28 42.10 -11.05 -5.96
C SER A 28 42.07 -12.55 -5.58
N PRO A 29 42.47 -12.92 -4.34
CA PRO A 29 42.41 -14.31 -3.88
C PRO A 29 41.00 -14.88 -4.02
N VAL A 30 40.91 -16.07 -4.63
CA VAL A 30 39.62 -16.76 -4.84
C VAL A 30 39.21 -17.48 -3.55
N PRO A 31 38.03 -17.18 -2.97
CA PRO A 31 37.56 -17.88 -1.79
C PRO A 31 37.10 -19.30 -2.12
N PHE A 32 37.21 -20.18 -1.14
CA PHE A 32 36.70 -21.55 -1.21
C PHE A 32 35.41 -21.66 -0.41
N TRP A 33 34.46 -22.44 -0.92
CA TRP A 33 33.42 -22.99 -0.07
C TRP A 33 34.08 -23.91 0.96
N ILE A 34 33.77 -23.69 2.24
CA ILE A 34 34.32 -24.45 3.37
C ILE A 34 33.20 -25.03 4.23
N TRP A 35 33.49 -26.13 4.92
CA TRP A 35 32.53 -26.82 5.79
C TRP A 35 33.25 -27.43 7.01
N PRO A 36 32.59 -27.79 8.13
CA PRO A 36 33.29 -28.43 9.24
C PRO A 36 33.71 -29.85 8.86
N GLN A 37 34.72 -30.36 9.56
CA GLN A 37 35.18 -31.75 9.41
C GLN A 37 34.12 -32.78 9.85
N ALA A 38 33.21 -32.39 10.74
CA ALA A 38 32.14 -33.25 11.22
C ALA A 38 31.06 -33.42 10.15
N LYS A 39 30.53 -34.65 10.03
CA LYS A 39 29.36 -34.92 9.18
C LYS A 39 28.12 -34.29 9.83
N MET A 40 27.51 -33.33 9.12
CA MET A 40 26.30 -32.64 9.57
C MET A 40 25.05 -33.29 8.95
N GLY A 41 23.94 -33.26 9.67
CA GLY A 41 22.61 -33.64 9.20
C GLY A 41 21.87 -32.50 8.49
N GLU A 42 20.61 -32.80 8.10
CA GLU A 42 19.67 -31.79 7.62
C GLU A 42 19.18 -30.94 8.80
N HIS A 43 18.97 -29.63 8.58
CA HIS A 43 18.60 -28.63 9.60
C HIS A 43 19.69 -28.30 10.64
N ASP A 44 20.90 -28.79 10.44
CA ASP A 44 22.03 -28.50 11.32
C ASP A 44 22.59 -27.09 11.15
N VAL A 45 23.25 -26.63 12.22
CA VAL A 45 23.87 -25.31 12.31
C VAL A 45 25.36 -25.46 12.57
N VAL A 46 26.16 -24.71 11.83
CA VAL A 46 27.62 -24.65 11.96
C VAL A 46 28.04 -23.23 12.31
N TYR A 47 29.06 -23.10 13.14
CA TYR A 47 29.67 -21.84 13.55
C TYR A 47 31.07 -21.76 12.99
N PHE A 48 31.38 -20.70 12.25
CA PHE A 48 32.67 -20.41 11.65
C PHE A 48 33.26 -19.14 12.25
N ARG A 49 34.57 -19.08 12.48
CA ARG A 49 35.22 -17.83 12.88
C ARG A 49 36.61 -17.66 12.27
N LYS A 50 37.00 -16.40 12.10
CA LYS A 50 38.33 -16.00 11.67
C LYS A 50 38.77 -14.74 12.39
N THR A 51 39.90 -14.82 13.08
CA THR A 51 40.59 -13.66 13.64
C THR A 51 41.65 -13.14 12.66
N PHE A 52 41.82 -11.82 12.63
CA PHE A 52 42.79 -11.13 11.77
C PHE A 52 43.08 -9.74 12.33
N SER A 53 44.26 -9.20 12.01
CA SER A 53 44.65 -7.84 12.39
C SER A 53 44.40 -6.88 11.24
N VAL A 54 43.97 -5.66 11.56
CA VAL A 54 43.64 -4.63 10.57
C VAL A 54 44.61 -3.45 10.70
N PRO A 55 45.21 -2.94 9.60
CA PRO A 55 46.09 -1.77 9.65
C PRO A 55 45.40 -0.52 10.22
N GLY A 56 46.17 0.37 10.86
CA GLY A 56 45.64 1.62 11.42
C GLY A 56 45.24 2.68 10.37
N ASP A 57 45.74 2.54 9.14
CA ASP A 57 45.43 3.38 7.99
C ASP A 57 44.30 2.79 7.12
N LEU A 58 43.41 1.98 7.70
CA LEU A 58 42.23 1.45 7.01
C LEU A 58 41.42 2.61 6.41
N LYS A 59 41.08 2.47 5.13
CA LYS A 59 40.15 3.34 4.42
C LYS A 59 38.81 2.65 4.20
N ARG A 60 38.82 1.37 3.86
CA ARG A 60 37.62 0.60 3.56
C ARG A 60 37.79 -0.88 3.88
N ALA A 61 36.73 -1.55 4.34
CA ALA A 61 36.66 -2.99 4.52
C ALA A 61 35.34 -3.54 3.97
N LEU A 62 35.39 -4.21 2.83
CA LEU A 62 34.22 -4.83 2.21
C LEU A 62 34.14 -6.32 2.57
N LEU A 63 33.02 -6.74 3.14
CA LEU A 63 32.72 -8.12 3.50
C LEU A 63 31.73 -8.73 2.52
N VAL A 64 32.03 -9.94 2.04
CA VAL A 64 31.14 -10.79 1.25
C VAL A 64 31.00 -12.14 1.96
N VAL A 65 29.78 -12.57 2.26
CA VAL A 65 29.51 -13.86 2.91
C VAL A 65 28.35 -14.57 2.24
N SER A 66 28.47 -15.88 2.00
CA SER A 66 27.37 -16.71 1.53
C SER A 66 27.38 -18.10 2.17
N ALA A 67 26.21 -18.71 2.31
CA ALA A 67 26.02 -20.10 2.75
C ALA A 67 24.80 -20.67 2.03
N ASP A 68 24.72 -22.00 1.90
CA ASP A 68 23.67 -22.65 1.09
C ASP A 68 22.25 -22.22 1.42
N ASN A 69 21.91 -22.23 2.71
CA ASN A 69 20.52 -22.01 3.14
C ASN A 69 20.37 -20.89 4.15
N GLU A 70 21.31 -20.69 5.07
CA GLU A 70 21.25 -19.56 6.00
C GLU A 70 22.65 -19.14 6.42
N ALA A 71 22.89 -17.83 6.53
CA ALA A 71 24.07 -17.26 7.15
C ALA A 71 23.67 -16.14 8.11
N GLN A 72 24.30 -16.10 9.28
CA GLN A 72 24.27 -14.95 10.17
C GLN A 72 25.71 -14.55 10.51
N VAL A 73 26.08 -13.33 10.20
CA VAL A 73 27.44 -12.78 10.40
C VAL A 73 27.44 -11.85 11.60
N LEU A 74 28.51 -11.90 12.38
CA LEU A 74 28.80 -11.02 13.51
C LEU A 74 30.24 -10.50 13.34
N VAL A 75 30.43 -9.20 13.50
CA VAL A 75 31.74 -8.53 13.44
C VAL A 75 32.08 -8.08 14.85
N ASN A 76 33.21 -8.54 15.41
CA ASN A 76 33.66 -8.16 16.76
C ASN A 76 32.59 -8.29 17.86
N GLY A 77 31.78 -9.33 17.79
CA GLY A 77 30.71 -9.58 18.76
C GLY A 77 29.49 -8.65 18.63
N ASP A 78 29.46 -7.74 17.65
CA ASP A 78 28.33 -6.84 17.40
C ASP A 78 27.08 -7.65 17.04
N LYS A 79 26.10 -7.62 17.96
CA LYS A 79 24.83 -8.34 17.85
C LYS A 79 23.93 -7.83 16.73
N ARG A 80 24.19 -6.64 16.18
CA ARG A 80 23.43 -6.10 15.04
C ARG A 80 23.57 -7.01 13.81
N GLY A 81 24.75 -7.60 13.61
CA GLY A 81 25.04 -8.65 12.63
C GLY A 81 24.53 -8.41 11.21
N PHE A 82 24.56 -9.44 10.36
CA PHE A 82 23.96 -9.47 9.03
C PHE A 82 23.38 -10.87 8.78
N LYS A 83 22.37 -11.02 7.92
CA LYS A 83 21.74 -12.32 7.64
C LYS A 83 21.41 -12.53 6.17
N SER A 84 21.45 -13.78 5.72
CA SER A 84 20.96 -14.25 4.42
C SER A 84 20.34 -15.64 4.57
N ASP A 85 19.42 -15.99 3.68
CA ASP A 85 18.66 -17.24 3.64
C ASP A 85 18.81 -18.01 2.30
N ASN A 86 19.72 -17.58 1.43
CA ASN A 86 19.99 -18.23 0.15
C ASN A 86 21.40 -17.90 -0.31
N TRP A 87 22.14 -18.91 -0.80
CA TRP A 87 23.48 -18.69 -1.31
C TRP A 87 23.55 -17.72 -2.48
N GLU A 88 22.51 -17.66 -3.32
CA GLU A 88 22.45 -16.75 -4.46
C GLU A 88 22.35 -15.28 -4.06
N ARG A 89 22.06 -15.02 -2.78
CA ARG A 89 21.95 -13.68 -2.17
C ARG A 89 23.05 -13.52 -1.11
N PRO A 90 24.33 -13.36 -1.52
CA PRO A 90 25.40 -13.14 -0.56
C PRO A 90 25.17 -11.87 0.26
N ILE A 91 25.54 -11.91 1.54
CA ILE A 91 25.68 -10.72 2.39
C ILE A 91 26.85 -9.91 1.84
N ILE A 92 26.63 -8.65 1.48
CA ILE A 92 27.66 -7.75 0.94
C ILE A 92 27.60 -6.45 1.72
N GLU A 93 28.61 -6.17 2.54
CA GLU A 93 28.55 -5.07 3.50
C GLU A 93 29.89 -4.36 3.66
N ASP A 94 29.83 -3.03 3.74
CA ASP A 94 30.96 -2.24 4.19
C ASP A 94 31.00 -2.30 5.73
N ILE A 95 32.05 -2.92 6.27
CA ILE A 95 32.22 -3.14 7.70
C ILE A 95 33.30 -2.26 8.30
N THR A 96 33.75 -1.22 7.58
CA THR A 96 34.86 -0.34 7.99
C THR A 96 34.69 0.15 9.43
N ASP A 97 33.52 0.71 9.76
CA ASP A 97 33.23 1.28 11.09
C ASP A 97 32.95 0.22 12.16
N ARG A 98 32.90 -1.06 11.78
CA ARG A 98 32.75 -2.19 12.71
C ARG A 98 34.07 -2.84 13.06
N LEU A 99 35.17 -2.43 12.41
CA LEU A 99 36.51 -2.95 12.65
C LEU A 99 37.30 -2.02 13.59
N ASN A 100 38.08 -2.63 14.47
CA ASN A 100 39.09 -1.95 15.27
C ASN A 100 40.32 -1.71 14.38
N ALA A 101 40.40 -0.54 13.75
CA ALA A 101 41.58 -0.14 12.97
C ALA A 101 42.84 -0.11 13.85
N GLY A 102 43.93 -0.71 13.39
CA GLY A 102 45.17 -0.83 14.16
C GLY A 102 45.16 -1.92 15.23
N GLY A 103 44.12 -2.77 15.27
CA GLY A 103 43.96 -3.84 16.25
C GLY A 103 43.46 -5.17 15.67
N ASP A 104 43.19 -6.11 16.56
CA ASP A 104 42.66 -7.43 16.22
C ASP A 104 41.14 -7.41 16.09
N ASN A 105 40.66 -8.22 15.15
CA ASN A 105 39.27 -8.30 14.75
C ASN A 105 38.85 -9.76 14.58
N VAL A 106 37.54 -10.02 14.64
CA VAL A 106 36.95 -11.33 14.37
C VAL A 106 35.72 -11.21 13.48
N ILE A 107 35.65 -12.04 12.44
CA ILE A 107 34.40 -12.36 11.76
C ILE A 107 33.91 -13.72 12.28
N ALA A 108 32.66 -13.75 12.72
CA ALA A 108 31.99 -14.91 13.27
C ALA A 108 30.70 -15.16 12.46
N VAL A 109 30.50 -16.39 11.98
CA VAL A 109 29.37 -16.73 11.10
C VAL A 109 28.66 -17.97 11.61
N ARG A 110 27.34 -17.88 11.79
CA ARG A 110 26.46 -19.02 12.02
C ARG A 110 25.80 -19.39 10.69
N ALA A 111 26.12 -20.55 10.12
CA ALA A 111 25.55 -21.06 8.89
C ALA A 111 24.55 -22.19 9.16
N GLY A 112 23.36 -22.14 8.57
CA GLY A 112 22.35 -23.19 8.64
C GLY A 112 22.27 -23.99 7.35
N ASN A 113 22.05 -25.30 7.46
CA ASN A 113 21.81 -26.20 6.33
C ASN A 113 20.38 -26.76 6.42
N LYS A 114 19.56 -26.64 5.39
CA LYS A 114 18.18 -27.17 5.32
C LYS A 114 18.08 -28.47 4.50
N GLY A 115 19.18 -28.95 3.94
CA GLY A 115 19.26 -30.17 3.12
C GLY A 115 20.10 -29.96 1.86
N GLY A 116 20.67 -31.04 1.31
CA GLY A 116 21.54 -30.99 0.12
C GLY A 116 23.02 -30.72 0.41
N SER A 117 23.75 -30.17 -0.57
CA SER A 117 25.17 -29.82 -0.41
C SER A 117 25.31 -28.62 0.52
N ALA A 118 26.14 -28.73 1.55
CA ALA A 118 26.33 -27.69 2.57
C ALA A 118 27.76 -27.10 2.50
N GLY A 119 27.88 -25.78 2.62
CA GLY A 119 29.11 -25.02 2.45
C GLY A 119 28.91 -23.54 2.74
N PHE A 120 29.96 -22.90 3.24
CA PHE A 120 30.05 -21.49 3.59
C PHE A 120 31.21 -20.83 2.84
N LEU A 121 31.04 -19.59 2.40
CA LEU A 121 32.03 -18.81 1.68
C LEU A 121 32.13 -17.41 2.28
N ALA A 122 33.34 -16.87 2.39
CA ALA A 122 33.60 -15.51 2.83
C ALA A 122 34.77 -14.87 2.09
N GLN A 123 34.69 -13.57 1.86
CA GLN A 123 35.79 -12.73 1.41
C GLN A 123 35.72 -11.38 2.13
N ILE A 124 36.86 -10.89 2.60
CA ILE A 124 37.02 -9.56 3.20
C ILE A 124 38.08 -8.85 2.39
N VAL A 125 37.76 -7.71 1.77
CA VAL A 125 38.71 -6.87 1.05
C VAL A 125 38.98 -5.62 1.87
N LEU A 126 40.23 -5.45 2.31
CA LEU A 126 40.70 -4.28 3.06
C LEU A 126 41.47 -3.37 2.12
N GLU A 127 41.05 -2.11 2.03
CA GLU A 127 41.77 -1.04 1.32
C GLU A 127 42.33 -0.06 2.34
N ASN A 128 43.63 0.25 2.23
CA ASN A 128 44.25 1.28 3.06
C ASN A 128 44.15 2.67 2.41
N ARG A 129 44.49 3.72 3.14
CA ARG A 129 44.46 5.11 2.64
C ARG A 129 45.42 5.36 1.47
N GLY A 130 46.44 4.53 1.30
CA GLY A 130 47.33 4.53 0.14
C GLY A 130 46.79 3.82 -1.10
N GLY A 131 45.58 3.26 -1.04
CA GLY A 131 44.94 2.52 -2.14
C GLY A 131 45.41 1.07 -2.30
N VAL A 132 46.24 0.55 -1.39
CA VAL A 132 46.69 -0.85 -1.38
C VAL A 132 45.57 -1.73 -0.85
N LYS A 133 45.25 -2.79 -1.61
CA LYS A 133 44.21 -3.77 -1.26
C LYS A 133 44.82 -5.08 -0.76
N THR A 134 44.24 -5.63 0.30
CA THR A 134 44.54 -6.97 0.83
C THR A 134 43.24 -7.73 1.05
N ALA A 135 43.27 -9.06 0.93
CA ALA A 135 42.07 -9.88 1.11
C ALA A 135 42.28 -11.02 2.11
N ILE A 136 41.18 -11.36 2.79
CA ILE A 136 41.03 -12.53 3.64
C ILE A 136 39.90 -13.35 3.05
N VAL A 137 40.15 -14.62 2.77
CA VAL A 137 39.18 -15.50 2.11
C VAL A 137 38.84 -16.70 2.98
N SER A 138 37.68 -17.31 2.75
CA SER A 138 37.31 -18.61 3.32
C SER A 138 38.19 -19.71 2.74
N ASP A 139 38.87 -20.41 3.64
CA ASP A 139 39.80 -21.49 3.36
C ASP A 139 39.96 -22.41 4.60
N ASP A 140 40.92 -23.32 4.58
CA ASP A 140 41.20 -24.26 5.68
C ASP A 140 41.82 -23.59 6.91
N SER A 141 42.09 -22.28 6.87
CA SER A 141 42.58 -21.52 8.01
C SER A 141 41.45 -20.91 8.86
N TRP A 142 40.20 -21.10 8.48
CA TRP A 142 39.03 -20.76 9.30
C TRP A 142 38.76 -21.84 10.35
N GLU A 143 38.28 -21.44 11.51
CA GLU A 143 37.83 -22.39 12.55
C GLU A 143 36.33 -22.65 12.38
N ALA A 144 35.91 -23.90 12.52
CA ALA A 144 34.52 -24.34 12.42
C ALA A 144 34.13 -25.23 13.63
N SER A 145 32.88 -25.14 14.06
CA SER A 145 32.30 -25.90 15.17
C SER A 145 30.83 -26.18 14.91
N ASN A 146 30.30 -27.30 15.39
CA ASN A 146 28.86 -27.57 15.40
C ASN A 146 28.18 -27.04 16.68
N GLN A 147 28.92 -26.34 17.54
CA GLN A 147 28.42 -25.77 18.79
C GLN A 147 28.87 -24.31 18.94
N GLY A 148 27.92 -23.42 19.20
CA GLY A 148 28.16 -22.02 19.49
C GLY A 148 28.45 -21.82 20.98
N GLU A 149 29.72 -21.90 21.37
CA GLU A 149 30.13 -21.67 22.76
C GLU A 149 29.96 -20.21 23.19
N LYS A 150 29.61 -19.94 24.45
CA LYS A 150 29.46 -18.54 24.91
C LYS A 150 30.73 -17.72 24.65
N GLY A 151 30.58 -16.59 23.94
CA GLY A 151 31.69 -15.69 23.60
C GLY A 151 32.51 -16.10 22.37
N TRP A 152 32.12 -17.15 21.63
CA TRP A 152 32.81 -17.61 20.41
C TRP A 152 33.02 -16.51 19.34
N ASN A 153 32.15 -15.51 19.36
CA ASN A 153 32.13 -14.35 18.49
C ASN A 153 32.99 -13.17 18.98
N ASP A 154 33.70 -13.33 20.11
CA ASP A 154 34.63 -12.33 20.65
C ASP A 154 36.05 -12.54 20.13
N VAL A 155 36.81 -11.46 19.95
CA VAL A 155 38.19 -11.51 19.44
C VAL A 155 39.12 -12.31 20.36
N ASN A 156 38.91 -12.21 21.67
CA ASN A 156 39.72 -12.86 22.71
C ASN A 156 39.28 -14.30 23.02
N PHE A 157 38.33 -14.86 22.27
CA PHE A 157 37.91 -16.24 22.49
C PHE A 157 39.04 -17.23 22.18
N SER A 158 39.35 -18.07 23.16
CA SER A 158 40.33 -19.14 23.07
C SER A 158 39.63 -20.48 23.31
N PRO A 159 39.53 -21.36 22.30
CA PRO A 159 38.89 -22.66 22.45
C PRO A 159 39.73 -23.54 23.39
N LYS A 160 39.21 -23.86 24.58
CA LYS A 160 39.89 -24.68 25.60
C LYS A 160 39.77 -26.19 25.29
N GLY A 161 40.33 -26.63 24.16
CA GLY A 161 40.28 -28.05 23.74
C GLY A 161 38.89 -28.55 23.31
N GLY A 162 37.99 -27.62 22.93
CA GLY A 162 36.59 -27.87 22.58
C GLY A 162 36.33 -28.29 21.12
N PRO A 163 35.07 -28.22 20.64
CA PRO A 163 34.62 -28.69 19.33
C PRO A 163 35.16 -27.91 18.11
N TRP A 164 35.87 -26.81 18.31
CA TRP A 164 36.45 -25.99 17.23
C TRP A 164 37.61 -26.72 16.52
N LYS A 165 37.50 -26.87 15.20
CA LYS A 165 38.52 -27.49 14.32
C LYS A 165 38.73 -26.62 13.07
N PRO A 166 39.88 -26.74 12.38
CA PRO A 166 40.04 -26.13 11.06
C PRO A 166 38.95 -26.59 10.10
N ALA A 167 38.41 -25.67 9.30
CA ALA A 167 37.44 -25.96 8.27
C ALA A 167 38.06 -26.78 7.13
N VAL A 168 37.23 -27.47 6.36
CA VAL A 168 37.63 -28.24 5.18
C VAL A 168 37.26 -27.46 3.94
N LYS A 169 38.20 -27.31 3.00
CA LYS A 169 37.92 -26.78 1.66
C LYS A 169 37.07 -27.78 0.87
N LEU A 170 35.99 -27.29 0.28
CA LEU A 170 35.18 -27.99 -0.70
C LEU A 170 35.70 -27.60 -2.09
N ASN A 171 35.04 -26.64 -2.74
CA ASN A 171 35.30 -26.18 -4.09
C ASN A 171 35.50 -24.65 -4.13
N ALA A 172 36.23 -24.15 -5.13
CA ALA A 172 36.45 -22.72 -5.30
C ALA A 172 35.15 -21.99 -5.71
N ALA A 173 35.07 -20.69 -5.43
CA ALA A 173 34.00 -19.82 -5.93
C ALA A 173 33.78 -19.99 -7.44
N GLY A 174 32.52 -19.98 -7.89
CA GLY A 174 32.15 -20.09 -9.31
C GLY A 174 32.13 -21.51 -9.87
N THR A 175 32.27 -22.53 -9.04
CA THR A 175 32.22 -23.93 -9.48
C THR A 175 30.84 -24.57 -9.19
N PRO A 176 30.36 -25.50 -10.05
CA PRO A 176 29.08 -26.18 -9.82
C PRO A 176 29.00 -26.87 -8.46
N PRO A 177 27.84 -26.83 -7.76
CA PRO A 177 26.54 -26.28 -8.18
C PRO A 177 26.30 -24.79 -7.79
N ARG A 178 27.37 -24.02 -7.49
CA ARG A 178 27.26 -22.65 -6.93
C ARG A 178 27.95 -21.62 -7.81
N GLU A 179 27.61 -21.60 -9.09
CA GLU A 179 28.35 -20.85 -10.11
C GLU A 179 28.09 -19.33 -10.06
N LYS A 180 26.96 -18.88 -9.48
CA LYS A 180 26.60 -17.45 -9.43
C LYS A 180 27.59 -16.60 -8.64
N ILE A 181 28.17 -17.13 -7.57
CA ILE A 181 29.24 -16.44 -6.81
C ILE A 181 30.59 -16.81 -7.44
N SER A 182 30.89 -16.20 -8.58
CA SER A 182 32.13 -16.41 -9.32
C SER A 182 33.22 -15.38 -8.96
N PRO A 183 34.50 -15.63 -9.29
CA PRO A 183 35.54 -14.61 -9.17
C PRO A 183 35.20 -13.31 -9.92
N ALA A 184 34.54 -13.41 -11.08
CA ALA A 184 34.10 -12.25 -11.85
C ALA A 184 33.01 -11.45 -11.11
N PHE A 185 32.04 -12.13 -10.50
CA PHE A 185 31.03 -11.51 -9.64
C PHE A 185 31.69 -10.79 -8.45
N LEU A 186 32.60 -11.46 -7.73
CA LEU A 186 33.30 -10.88 -6.58
C LEU A 186 34.11 -9.64 -6.95
N ALA A 187 34.81 -9.67 -8.09
CA ALA A 187 35.57 -8.53 -8.60
C ALA A 187 34.68 -7.30 -8.87
N THR A 188 33.41 -7.51 -9.27
CA THR A 188 32.50 -6.38 -9.50
C THR A 188 32.18 -5.63 -8.21
N LEU A 189 32.17 -6.29 -7.06
CA LEU A 189 31.81 -5.71 -5.76
C LEU A 189 32.81 -4.65 -5.25
N GLU A 190 34.02 -4.58 -5.82
CA GLU A 190 34.92 -3.47 -5.54
C GLU A 190 34.36 -2.11 -6.02
N ASN A 191 33.47 -2.14 -7.01
CA ASN A 191 32.83 -0.96 -7.58
C ASN A 191 31.43 -0.68 -6.99
N LEU A 192 31.13 -1.22 -5.80
CA LEU A 192 29.90 -0.88 -5.08
C LEU A 192 29.80 0.64 -4.89
N ARG A 193 28.61 1.15 -5.12
CA ARG A 193 28.29 2.57 -5.00
C ARG A 193 27.54 2.82 -3.72
N GLU A 194 27.83 3.94 -3.07
CA GLU A 194 26.92 4.45 -2.04
C GLU A 194 25.69 5.07 -2.71
N PRO A 195 24.48 4.61 -2.38
CA PRO A 195 23.27 5.20 -2.93
C PRO A 195 23.17 6.67 -2.51
N THR A 196 22.98 7.57 -3.47
CA THR A 196 22.61 8.97 -3.21
C THR A 196 21.11 9.18 -3.37
N ALA A 197 20.61 10.33 -2.91
CA ALA A 197 19.26 10.77 -3.24
C ALA A 197 19.07 10.82 -4.77
N THR A 198 17.83 10.61 -5.21
CA THR A 198 17.46 10.64 -6.63
C THR A 198 18.00 11.91 -7.31
N GLN A 199 18.75 11.75 -8.39
CA GLN A 199 19.37 12.89 -9.07
C GLN A 199 18.32 13.67 -9.86
N VAL A 200 18.49 15.00 -9.93
CA VAL A 200 17.51 15.92 -10.55
C VAL A 200 17.25 15.63 -12.02
N ASP A 201 18.27 15.17 -12.76
CA ASP A 201 18.16 14.81 -14.17
C ASP A 201 17.32 13.55 -14.43
N HIS A 202 17.04 12.77 -13.39
CA HIS A 202 16.11 11.63 -13.46
C HIS A 202 14.65 12.02 -13.15
N ILE A 203 14.43 13.24 -12.65
CA ILE A 203 13.11 13.70 -12.21
C ILE A 203 12.40 14.36 -13.39
N LYS A 204 11.23 13.83 -13.73
CA LYS A 204 10.28 14.49 -14.60
C LYS A 204 9.46 15.47 -13.77
N LEU A 205 9.17 16.63 -14.35
CA LEU A 205 8.50 17.73 -13.67
C LEU A 205 7.54 18.41 -14.64
N ALA A 206 6.44 18.96 -14.11
CA ALA A 206 5.50 19.77 -14.88
C ALA A 206 6.20 20.93 -15.60
N GLU A 207 5.67 21.31 -16.77
CA GLU A 207 6.24 22.37 -17.59
C GLU A 207 6.33 23.71 -16.84
N GLY A 208 7.44 24.44 -17.04
CA GLY A 208 7.67 25.73 -16.40
C GLY A 208 8.18 25.65 -14.96
N PHE A 209 8.46 24.45 -14.43
CA PHE A 209 9.04 24.28 -13.10
C PHE A 209 10.50 23.85 -13.15
N ARG A 210 11.20 24.09 -12.04
CA ARG A 210 12.58 23.64 -11.79
C ARG A 210 12.67 23.01 -10.40
N VAL A 211 13.38 21.89 -10.32
CA VAL A 211 13.71 21.22 -9.05
C VAL A 211 15.22 21.33 -8.75
N GLU A 212 15.55 21.50 -7.48
CA GLU A 212 16.91 21.50 -6.92
C GLU A 212 17.01 20.43 -5.84
N LEU A 213 18.05 19.58 -5.88
CA LEU A 213 18.42 18.73 -4.75
C LEU A 213 19.24 19.58 -3.77
N LEU A 214 18.66 19.89 -2.62
CA LEU A 214 19.30 20.73 -1.60
C LEU A 214 20.26 19.94 -0.72
N TYR A 215 19.91 18.69 -0.42
CA TYR A 215 20.67 17.86 0.50
C TYR A 215 20.41 16.37 0.26
N SER A 216 21.49 15.58 0.13
CA SER A 216 21.41 14.11 0.19
C SER A 216 21.79 13.70 1.60
N VAL A 217 20.82 13.19 2.36
CA VAL A 217 20.97 12.97 3.80
C VAL A 217 22.01 11.87 4.07
N PRO A 218 23.02 12.10 4.94
CA PRO A 218 23.93 11.05 5.40
C PRO A 218 23.15 9.98 6.17
N LYS A 219 22.85 8.87 5.49
CA LYS A 219 21.96 7.81 6.01
C LYS A 219 22.47 7.19 7.32
N THR A 220 23.80 7.14 7.51
CA THR A 220 24.45 6.60 8.71
C THR A 220 24.22 7.46 9.96
N ASP A 221 24.19 8.77 9.78
CA ASP A 221 24.21 9.74 10.89
C ASP A 221 22.85 10.37 11.13
N GLN A 222 22.11 10.63 10.04
CA GLN A 222 20.85 11.38 10.05
C GLN A 222 19.64 10.55 9.61
N GLY A 223 19.86 9.28 9.24
CA GLY A 223 18.80 8.31 8.97
C GLY A 223 18.02 8.60 7.69
N SER A 224 16.70 8.41 7.74
CA SER A 224 15.81 8.53 6.58
C SER A 224 14.58 9.36 6.94
N TRP A 225 14.47 10.56 6.36
CA TRP A 225 13.50 11.55 6.79
C TRP A 225 12.09 11.26 6.28
N VAL A 226 11.10 11.34 7.17
CA VAL A 226 9.70 10.97 6.88
C VAL A 226 8.67 12.05 7.15
N ALA A 227 9.03 13.09 7.91
CA ALA A 227 8.13 14.18 8.25
C ALA A 227 8.90 15.51 8.26
N MET A 228 8.21 16.61 7.98
CA MET A 228 8.75 17.95 7.89
C MET A 228 7.71 19.00 8.31
N THR A 229 8.15 20.04 9.02
CA THR A 229 7.37 21.27 9.27
C THR A 229 8.29 22.48 9.16
N GLN A 230 7.72 23.68 9.15
CA GLN A 230 8.46 24.93 9.35
C GLN A 230 8.22 25.49 10.75
N ASP A 231 9.21 26.16 11.32
CA ASP A 231 9.05 26.97 12.53
C ASP A 231 8.68 28.44 12.21
N ASP A 232 8.51 29.25 13.25
CA ASP A 232 8.18 30.68 13.16
C ASP A 232 9.26 31.55 12.49
N LYS A 233 10.47 31.02 12.32
CA LYS A 233 11.61 31.67 11.66
C LYS A 233 11.84 31.19 10.23
N GLY A 234 10.95 30.34 9.70
CA GLY A 234 11.05 29.76 8.36
C GLY A 234 12.15 28.71 8.22
N ARG A 235 12.64 28.15 9.33
CA ARG A 235 13.55 26.99 9.32
C ARG A 235 12.73 25.72 9.19
N LEU A 236 13.29 24.72 8.50
CA LEU A 236 12.69 23.40 8.40
C LEU A 236 13.08 22.56 9.61
N ILE A 237 12.10 21.85 10.17
CA ILE A 237 12.30 20.79 11.15
C ILE A 237 11.90 19.48 10.47
N VAL A 238 12.77 18.48 10.49
CA VAL A 238 12.57 17.17 9.84
C VAL A 238 12.74 16.04 10.84
N SER A 239 12.08 14.91 10.59
CA SER A 239 12.17 13.71 11.44
C SER A 239 12.76 12.51 10.70
N ASP A 240 13.78 11.87 11.28
CA ASP A 240 14.16 10.51 10.91
C ASP A 240 13.12 9.50 11.43
N GLN A 241 12.71 8.56 10.57
CA GLN A 241 11.70 7.55 10.90
C GLN A 241 12.04 6.73 12.16
N TYR A 242 13.32 6.50 12.42
CA TYR A 242 13.79 5.65 13.52
C TYR A 242 14.79 6.36 14.44
N GLY A 243 14.90 7.69 14.33
CA GLY A 243 15.93 8.45 15.02
C GLY A 243 15.44 9.84 15.39
N SER A 244 16.39 10.77 15.52
CA SER A 244 16.15 12.11 16.06
C SER A 244 15.46 13.07 15.09
N LEU A 245 15.11 14.24 15.60
CA LEU A 245 14.69 15.39 14.81
C LEU A 245 15.89 16.27 14.45
N TYR A 246 15.81 16.95 13.31
CA TYR A 246 16.83 17.88 12.83
C TYR A 246 16.19 19.20 12.42
N ARG A 247 16.95 20.28 12.50
CA ARG A 247 16.57 21.65 12.13
C ARG A 247 17.57 22.22 11.14
N LEU A 248 17.11 22.89 10.09
CA LEU A 248 17.96 23.51 9.08
C LEU A 248 17.31 24.75 8.49
N THR A 249 18.12 25.66 7.97
CA THR A 249 17.62 26.83 7.23
C THR A 249 17.70 26.54 5.74
N PRO A 250 16.60 26.66 4.96
CA PRO A 250 16.67 26.53 3.52
C PRO A 250 17.74 27.45 2.92
N PRO A 251 18.66 26.94 2.08
CA PRO A 251 19.73 27.76 1.50
C PRO A 251 19.15 28.70 0.43
N ALA A 252 19.93 29.69 -0.01
CA ALA A 252 19.50 30.55 -1.12
C ALA A 252 19.29 29.76 -2.43
N LEU A 253 18.61 30.37 -3.41
CA LEU A 253 18.44 29.77 -4.75
C LEU A 253 19.81 29.42 -5.37
N GLY A 254 19.95 28.20 -5.88
CA GLY A 254 21.20 27.68 -6.46
C GLY A 254 22.24 27.20 -5.45
N GLN A 255 21.97 27.26 -4.15
CA GLN A 255 22.87 26.76 -3.10
C GLN A 255 22.37 25.44 -2.50
N THR A 256 23.32 24.62 -2.03
CA THR A 256 23.06 23.33 -1.36
C THR A 256 23.48 23.40 0.11
N LEU A 257 22.96 22.47 0.91
CA LEU A 257 23.35 22.30 2.31
C LEU A 257 24.54 21.34 2.42
N SER A 258 25.33 21.54 3.47
CA SER A 258 26.34 20.61 3.97
C SER A 258 25.88 20.01 5.30
N GLU A 259 26.55 18.95 5.76
CA GLU A 259 26.18 18.27 7.01
C GLU A 259 26.20 19.22 8.23
N GLY A 260 27.12 20.19 8.25
CA GLY A 260 27.22 21.17 9.33
C GLY A 260 26.10 22.22 9.35
N ASP A 261 25.30 22.32 8.27
CA ASP A 261 24.14 23.22 8.21
C ASP A 261 22.87 22.59 8.81
N VAL A 262 22.94 21.30 9.17
CA VAL A 262 21.82 20.52 9.73
C VAL A 262 22.06 20.29 11.22
N GLU A 263 21.27 20.98 12.04
CA GLU A 263 21.34 20.92 13.50
C GLU A 263 20.51 19.74 14.02
N LYS A 264 21.10 18.87 14.83
CA LYS A 264 20.33 17.87 15.58
C LYS A 264 19.60 18.54 16.74
N ILE A 265 18.30 18.30 16.88
CA ILE A 265 17.54 18.73 18.06
C ILE A 265 17.94 17.84 19.24
N ASP A 266 18.66 18.41 20.21
CA ASP A 266 19.21 17.70 21.38
C ASP A 266 18.17 17.52 22.49
N LEU A 267 17.13 16.74 22.18
CA LEU A 267 16.06 16.37 23.09
C LEU A 267 15.76 14.88 22.89
N ASP A 268 15.32 14.18 23.94
CA ASP A 268 14.85 12.79 23.84
C ASP A 268 13.53 12.73 23.06
N ILE A 269 13.57 12.92 21.74
CA ILE A 269 12.42 12.93 20.85
C ILE A 269 12.85 12.37 19.49
N GLY A 270 12.01 11.51 18.90
CA GLY A 270 12.36 10.82 17.67
C GLY A 270 11.28 9.88 17.17
N GLY A 271 11.42 9.38 15.95
CA GLY A 271 10.42 8.53 15.29
C GLY A 271 9.07 9.22 15.08
N ALA A 272 9.09 10.54 14.88
CA ALA A 272 7.90 11.31 14.57
C ALA A 272 7.52 11.10 13.10
N GLN A 273 6.26 10.79 12.83
CA GLN A 273 5.72 10.71 11.46
C GLN A 273 4.86 11.92 11.10
N GLY A 274 4.57 12.77 12.09
CA GLY A 274 3.81 14.00 11.91
C GLY A 274 4.41 15.10 12.74
N LEU A 275 4.61 16.26 12.13
CA LEU A 275 5.15 17.44 12.76
C LEU A 275 4.29 18.65 12.43
N LEU A 276 4.03 19.49 13.43
CA LEU A 276 3.36 20.77 13.24
C LEU A 276 3.95 21.78 14.20
N TYR A 277 4.42 22.92 13.69
CA TYR A 277 4.72 24.07 14.54
C TYR A 277 3.50 24.99 14.61
N ALA A 278 2.94 25.18 15.80
CA ALA A 278 1.82 26.07 16.06
C ALA A 278 1.78 26.45 17.55
N PHE A 279 1.10 27.53 17.92
CA PHE A 279 0.91 27.89 19.34
C PHE A 279 2.24 27.97 20.12
N ASP A 280 3.27 28.55 19.49
CA ASP A 280 4.64 28.66 20.02
C ASP A 280 5.22 27.32 20.49
N SER A 281 4.89 26.24 19.78
CA SER A 281 5.20 24.86 20.16
C SER A 281 5.39 23.99 18.92
N LEU A 282 6.27 23.00 19.02
CA LEU A 282 6.36 21.90 18.07
C LEU A 282 5.49 20.73 18.57
N TYR A 283 4.45 20.38 17.83
CA TYR A 283 3.69 19.16 18.03
C TYR A 283 4.32 18.04 17.23
N ALA A 284 4.52 16.88 17.87
CA ALA A 284 5.10 15.70 17.25
C ALA A 284 4.22 14.48 17.50
N VAL A 285 3.83 13.80 16.42
CA VAL A 285 3.10 12.53 16.45
C VAL A 285 4.11 11.40 16.30
N LEU A 286 4.34 10.68 17.39
CA LEU A 286 5.34 9.61 17.47
C LEU A 286 4.72 8.27 17.12
N ASN A 287 5.36 7.55 16.19
CA ASN A 287 5.01 6.18 15.82
C ASN A 287 6.15 5.21 16.16
N THR A 288 6.60 5.26 17.42
CA THR A 288 7.67 4.42 17.95
C THR A 288 7.36 4.00 19.38
N ASN A 289 7.97 2.89 19.84
CA ASN A 289 7.97 2.50 21.25
C ASN A 289 9.09 3.20 22.04
N GLU A 290 10.02 3.85 21.35
CA GLU A 290 11.12 4.61 21.95
C GLU A 290 10.66 6.03 22.33
N HIS A 291 11.53 6.83 22.95
CA HIS A 291 11.29 8.25 23.27
C HIS A 291 10.01 8.56 24.08
N GLY A 292 9.46 7.57 24.80
CA GLY A 292 8.23 7.70 25.60
C GLY A 292 7.02 6.95 25.03
N GLY A 293 7.14 6.40 23.81
CA GLY A 293 6.11 5.60 23.14
C GLY A 293 5.25 6.38 22.15
N ARG A 294 4.26 5.69 21.57
CA ARG A 294 3.36 6.27 20.58
C ARG A 294 2.43 7.29 21.21
N GLY A 295 2.30 8.45 20.59
CA GLY A 295 1.48 9.52 21.14
C GLY A 295 1.63 10.85 20.42
N LEU A 296 0.77 11.80 20.82
CA LEU A 296 0.91 13.21 20.51
C LEU A 296 1.71 13.89 21.63
N TYR A 297 2.81 14.53 21.25
CA TYR A 297 3.71 15.25 22.13
C TYR A 297 3.75 16.73 21.78
N ARG A 298 4.00 17.56 22.79
CA ARG A 298 4.29 18.98 22.66
C ARG A 298 5.72 19.25 23.11
N VAL A 299 6.47 19.96 22.27
CA VAL A 299 7.88 20.29 22.46
C VAL A 299 8.03 21.81 22.44
N ARG A 300 8.80 22.36 23.38
CA ARG A 300 8.93 23.80 23.61
C ARG A 300 10.36 24.22 23.93
N ASP A 301 10.66 25.47 23.59
CA ASP A 301 11.75 26.26 24.14
C ASP A 301 11.17 27.05 25.31
N THR A 302 11.56 26.73 26.54
CA THR A 302 10.99 27.34 27.75
C THR A 302 11.82 28.47 28.33
N ASP A 303 13.06 28.66 27.87
CA ASP A 303 13.96 29.71 28.36
C ASP A 303 14.28 30.80 27.31
N GLY A 304 13.85 30.61 26.06
CA GLY A 304 13.96 31.55 24.96
C GLY A 304 15.35 31.57 24.30
N ASP A 305 16.15 30.51 24.47
CA ASP A 305 17.50 30.39 23.89
C ASP A 305 17.51 29.87 22.44
N ASP A 306 16.33 29.67 21.84
CA ASP A 306 16.10 29.10 20.51
C ASP A 306 16.42 27.61 20.42
N LYS A 307 16.38 26.88 21.54
CA LYS A 307 16.50 25.42 21.59
C LYS A 307 15.33 24.80 22.32
N PHE A 308 14.86 23.68 21.79
CA PHE A 308 13.83 22.91 22.47
C PHE A 308 14.40 22.20 23.69
N ASP A 309 13.81 22.45 24.87
CA ASP A 309 14.27 21.97 26.17
C ASP A 309 13.20 21.16 26.94
N SER A 310 11.96 21.16 26.44
CA SER A 310 10.80 20.55 27.09
C SER A 310 10.05 19.60 26.17
N LYS A 311 9.65 18.45 26.71
CA LYS A 311 8.82 17.42 26.06
C LYS A 311 7.65 17.04 26.98
N GLU A 312 6.43 17.28 26.53
CA GLU A 312 5.19 16.95 27.22
C GLU A 312 4.37 15.96 26.40
N LEU A 313 3.91 14.87 27.02
CA LEU A 313 2.98 13.93 26.40
C LEU A 313 1.55 14.48 26.56
N LEU A 314 0.90 14.82 25.45
CA LEU A 314 -0.50 15.29 25.45
C LEU A 314 -1.49 14.13 25.40
N ARG A 315 -1.21 13.11 24.58
CA ARG A 315 -2.05 11.91 24.47
C ARG A 315 -1.20 10.70 24.12
N LYS A 316 -1.31 9.64 24.91
CA LYS A 316 -0.73 8.33 24.58
C LYS A 316 -1.66 7.56 23.66
N PHE A 317 -1.10 6.86 22.68
CA PHE A 317 -1.81 5.89 21.86
C PHE A 317 -1.43 4.46 22.25
N GLU A 318 -2.28 3.50 21.88
CA GLU A 318 -2.07 2.09 22.16
C GLU A 318 -0.74 1.58 21.58
N GLU A 319 -0.15 0.58 22.24
CA GLU A 319 1.09 -0.04 21.77
C GLU A 319 0.86 -0.90 20.51
N GLN A 320 -0.40 -1.24 20.21
CA GLN A 320 -0.79 -1.80 18.94
C GLN A 320 -0.67 -0.72 17.85
N GLY A 321 0.40 -0.83 17.07
CA GLY A 321 0.75 0.10 16.02
C GLY A 321 1.93 -0.42 15.21
N GLY A 322 2.24 0.24 14.11
CA GLY A 322 3.23 -0.23 13.16
C GLY A 322 3.26 0.67 11.94
N GLU A 323 3.22 0.07 10.76
CA GLU A 323 3.27 0.83 9.52
C GLU A 323 2.00 1.66 9.28
N HIS A 324 0.85 1.22 9.82
CA HIS A 324 -0.42 1.97 9.84
C HIS A 324 -0.71 2.55 11.23
N GLY A 325 0.25 3.31 11.74
CA GLY A 325 0.21 3.84 13.10
C GLY A 325 -0.36 5.27 13.17
N PRO A 326 -0.03 6.02 14.23
CA PRO A 326 -0.28 7.45 14.25
C PRO A 326 0.66 8.16 13.26
N HIS A 327 0.11 9.00 12.39
CA HIS A 327 0.85 9.58 11.27
C HIS A 327 0.98 11.09 11.39
N ALA A 328 -0.06 11.87 11.09
CA ALA A 328 0.07 13.32 10.94
C ALA A 328 -0.63 14.14 12.03
N VAL A 329 -0.25 15.41 12.11
CA VAL A 329 -0.93 16.45 12.90
C VAL A 329 -1.00 17.74 12.09
N VAL A 330 -2.18 18.35 12.00
CA VAL A 330 -2.39 19.56 11.20
C VAL A 330 -3.19 20.61 11.95
N LEU A 331 -2.94 21.89 11.62
CA LEU A 331 -3.64 23.01 12.22
C LEU A 331 -5.08 23.09 11.70
N GLY A 332 -6.04 23.25 12.61
CA GLY A 332 -7.43 23.47 12.25
C GLY A 332 -7.66 24.84 11.61
N PRO A 333 -8.67 24.99 10.73
CA PRO A 333 -8.97 26.24 10.05
C PRO A 333 -9.45 27.35 10.99
N ASP A 334 -9.85 26.99 12.23
CA ASP A 334 -10.18 27.96 13.28
C ASP A 334 -8.93 28.63 13.91
N GLY A 335 -7.72 28.15 13.59
CA GLY A 335 -6.46 28.61 14.15
C GLY A 335 -6.36 28.40 15.66
N LYS A 336 -7.20 27.52 16.23
CA LYS A 336 -7.36 27.31 17.68
C LYS A 336 -7.36 25.84 18.08
N SER A 337 -7.28 24.93 17.11
CA SER A 337 -7.32 23.50 17.31
C SER A 337 -6.33 22.80 16.39
N ILE A 338 -6.03 21.54 16.70
CA ILE A 338 -5.23 20.65 15.88
C ILE A 338 -6.02 19.38 15.57
N TYR A 339 -5.71 18.76 14.45
CA TYR A 339 -6.29 17.48 14.02
C TYR A 339 -5.18 16.46 13.96
N VAL A 340 -5.44 15.25 14.45
CA VAL A 340 -4.50 14.15 14.46
C VAL A 340 -5.04 13.03 13.58
N ILE A 341 -4.17 12.46 12.75
CA ILE A 341 -4.49 11.50 11.70
C ILE A 341 -3.83 10.15 12.05
N ILE A 342 -4.64 9.08 12.07
CA ILE A 342 -4.26 7.80 12.67
C ILE A 342 -4.72 6.63 11.81
N GLY A 343 -3.79 5.75 11.41
CA GLY A 343 -4.08 4.56 10.60
C GLY A 343 -4.84 3.44 11.35
N ASP A 344 -5.30 2.46 10.58
CA ASP A 344 -6.16 1.36 11.04
C ASP A 344 -5.56 0.41 12.08
N GLN A 345 -4.22 0.37 12.24
CA GLN A 345 -3.58 -0.49 13.22
C GLN A 345 -3.65 0.07 14.63
N THR A 346 -3.90 1.37 14.78
CA THR A 346 -4.00 2.04 16.08
C THR A 346 -5.47 2.19 16.49
N PRO A 347 -5.92 1.47 17.53
CA PRO A 347 -7.28 1.59 18.04
C PRO A 347 -7.65 3.04 18.40
N VAL A 348 -8.94 3.36 18.29
CA VAL A 348 -9.46 4.67 18.69
C VAL A 348 -9.25 4.85 20.20
N THR A 349 -8.65 5.97 20.58
CA THR A 349 -8.46 6.35 21.99
C THR A 349 -9.77 6.79 22.64
N GLU A 350 -9.78 6.94 23.97
CA GLU A 350 -10.87 7.65 24.66
C GLU A 350 -11.02 9.08 24.13
N VAL A 351 -12.25 9.46 23.78
CA VAL A 351 -12.63 10.79 23.28
C VAL A 351 -13.80 11.35 24.10
N ASP A 352 -13.81 12.68 24.28
CA ASP A 352 -14.86 13.39 25.01
C ASP A 352 -16.15 13.48 24.20
N GLN A 353 -16.00 13.67 22.89
CA GLN A 353 -17.11 13.82 21.95
C GLN A 353 -16.84 13.00 20.68
N SER A 354 -17.91 12.65 19.98
CA SER A 354 -17.80 11.90 18.73
C SER A 354 -18.89 12.34 17.78
N ARG A 355 -18.48 12.82 16.60
CA ARG A 355 -19.38 13.07 15.47
C ARG A 355 -19.80 11.78 14.78
N VAL A 356 -18.96 10.75 14.88
CA VAL A 356 -19.26 9.40 14.41
C VAL A 356 -20.12 8.68 15.46
N PRO A 357 -21.30 8.16 15.12
CA PRO A 357 -22.07 7.34 16.04
C PRO A 357 -21.27 6.13 16.55
N LYS A 358 -21.09 6.01 17.87
CA LYS A 358 -20.29 4.94 18.53
C LYS A 358 -21.05 3.60 18.62
N VAL A 359 -21.61 3.15 17.50
CA VAL A 359 -22.33 1.88 17.34
C VAL A 359 -21.61 0.95 16.35
N TRP A 360 -20.27 0.93 16.43
CA TRP A 360 -19.40 0.24 15.48
C TRP A 360 -19.62 -1.28 15.49
N ASP A 361 -19.57 -1.88 14.31
CA ASP A 361 -19.57 -3.33 14.08
C ASP A 361 -19.09 -3.59 12.64
N GLU A 362 -18.96 -4.85 12.28
CA GLU A 362 -18.54 -5.25 10.95
C GLU A 362 -19.66 -5.12 9.90
N ASP A 363 -20.92 -5.24 10.33
CA ASP A 363 -22.12 -5.20 9.48
C ASP A 363 -22.03 -6.07 8.23
N LEU A 364 -21.56 -7.31 8.43
CA LEU A 364 -21.47 -8.34 7.40
C LEU A 364 -22.53 -9.41 7.63
N LEU A 365 -23.37 -9.67 6.62
CA LEU A 365 -24.35 -10.76 6.66
C LEU A 365 -23.69 -12.13 6.66
N LEU A 366 -22.67 -12.28 5.81
CA LEU A 366 -21.94 -13.52 5.61
C LEU A 366 -20.49 -13.32 6.05
N GLU A 367 -19.87 -14.40 6.52
CA GLU A 367 -18.46 -14.38 6.90
C GLU A 367 -17.58 -13.88 5.74
N ARG A 368 -16.49 -13.18 6.05
CA ARG A 368 -15.51 -12.73 5.04
C ARG A 368 -14.45 -13.80 4.76
N PRO A 369 -13.93 -13.88 3.53
CA PRO A 369 -12.70 -14.61 3.28
C PRO A 369 -11.48 -13.80 3.78
N TYR A 370 -10.44 -14.50 4.26
CA TYR A 370 -9.18 -13.92 4.75
C TYR A 370 -8.00 -14.20 3.83
N GLY A 371 -7.08 -13.24 3.75
CA GLY A 371 -5.84 -13.30 2.98
C GLY A 371 -4.60 -13.66 3.83
N ARG A 372 -3.41 -13.24 3.38
CA ARG A 372 -2.10 -13.54 4.01
C ARG A 372 -1.89 -12.96 5.42
N GLY A 373 -2.78 -12.09 5.90
CA GLY A 373 -2.85 -11.74 7.32
C GLY A 373 -2.47 -10.30 7.70
N PHE A 374 -2.08 -9.44 6.76
CA PHE A 374 -1.90 -8.01 7.05
C PHE A 374 -3.22 -7.43 7.57
N MET A 375 -3.18 -6.74 8.71
CA MET A 375 -4.37 -6.23 9.44
C MET A 375 -5.40 -7.30 9.86
N LYS A 376 -5.03 -8.58 9.86
CA LYS A 376 -5.92 -9.65 10.31
C LYS A 376 -6.21 -9.53 11.80
N GLY A 377 -7.50 -9.54 12.15
CA GLY A 377 -7.98 -9.44 13.53
C GLY A 377 -8.21 -8.00 14.00
N VAL A 378 -7.82 -7.00 13.22
CA VAL A 378 -8.26 -5.62 13.47
C VAL A 378 -9.68 -5.46 12.96
N MET A 379 -10.53 -4.92 13.82
CA MET A 379 -11.96 -4.76 13.62
C MET A 379 -12.29 -3.29 13.33
N ALA A 380 -13.48 -3.05 12.80
CA ALA A 380 -14.06 -1.74 12.64
C ALA A 380 -14.02 -0.97 13.98
N PRO A 381 -13.84 0.36 13.94
CA PRO A 381 -14.00 1.18 12.76
C PRO A 381 -12.75 1.23 11.87
N GLY A 382 -11.54 1.13 12.43
CA GLY A 382 -10.25 1.23 11.73
C GLY A 382 -10.02 2.58 11.05
N GLY A 383 -8.84 3.19 11.26
CA GLY A 383 -8.46 4.48 10.68
C GLY A 383 -9.32 5.62 11.22
N TRP A 384 -8.73 6.66 11.78
CA TRP A 384 -9.51 7.70 12.43
C TRP A 384 -8.80 9.04 12.49
N ILE A 385 -9.62 10.09 12.42
CA ILE A 385 -9.20 11.47 12.53
C ILE A 385 -9.94 12.11 13.70
N ALA A 386 -9.19 12.74 14.60
CA ALA A 386 -9.74 13.43 15.75
C ALA A 386 -9.23 14.88 15.84
N LYS A 387 -10.09 15.76 16.35
CA LYS A 387 -9.79 17.14 16.68
C LYS A 387 -9.42 17.24 18.17
N THR A 388 -8.44 18.06 18.51
CA THR A 388 -8.16 18.43 19.90
C THR A 388 -7.71 19.89 20.04
N ASP A 389 -7.81 20.43 21.26
CA ASP A 389 -7.27 21.76 21.61
C ASP A 389 -5.73 21.71 21.76
N PRO A 390 -5.03 22.86 21.77
CA PRO A 390 -3.56 22.91 21.81
C PRO A 390 -2.93 22.28 23.07
N ASP A 391 -3.71 22.08 24.12
CA ASP A 391 -3.27 21.37 25.34
C ASP A 391 -3.62 19.87 25.32
N GLY A 392 -4.28 19.36 24.28
CA GLY A 392 -4.68 17.96 24.17
C GLY A 392 -5.73 17.50 25.18
N LYS A 393 -6.50 18.42 25.77
CA LYS A 393 -7.43 18.17 26.89
C LYS A 393 -8.79 17.69 26.45
N THR A 394 -9.25 18.13 25.28
CA THR A 394 -10.58 17.85 24.72
C THR A 394 -10.44 17.19 23.37
N TRP A 395 -10.99 15.99 23.20
CA TRP A 395 -10.88 15.20 21.99
C TRP A 395 -12.26 14.96 21.39
N GLU A 396 -12.41 15.31 20.11
CA GLU A 396 -13.62 15.08 19.33
C GLU A 396 -13.28 14.19 18.13
N LEU A 397 -13.88 13.00 18.07
CA LEU A 397 -13.73 12.11 16.92
C LEU A 397 -14.53 12.65 15.73
N ILE A 398 -13.87 12.85 14.59
CA ILE A 398 -14.45 13.51 13.42
C ILE A 398 -14.94 12.50 12.38
N ALA A 399 -14.10 11.53 12.03
CA ALA A 399 -14.38 10.51 11.03
C ALA A 399 -13.57 9.23 11.30
N THR A 400 -14.03 8.11 10.76
CA THR A 400 -13.35 6.81 10.85
C THR A 400 -13.48 5.99 9.55
N GLY A 401 -13.00 4.75 9.55
CA GLY A 401 -13.25 3.79 8.48
C GLY A 401 -12.25 3.87 7.34
N PHE A 402 -11.07 4.43 7.59
CA PHE A 402 -9.95 4.52 6.66
C PHE A 402 -9.01 3.31 6.84
N ARG A 403 -8.11 3.09 5.87
CA ARG A 403 -7.04 2.09 6.01
C ARG A 403 -5.81 2.75 6.62
N ASN A 404 -5.19 3.63 5.86
CA ASN A 404 -3.97 4.29 6.27
C ASN A 404 -3.83 5.62 5.57
N GLU A 405 -4.68 6.53 5.99
CA GLU A 405 -4.70 7.91 5.61
C GLU A 405 -3.49 8.60 6.27
N TYR A 406 -2.40 8.75 5.53
CA TYR A 406 -1.11 9.10 6.12
C TYR A 406 -1.04 10.57 6.56
N ASP A 407 -1.68 11.45 5.79
CA ASP A 407 -1.66 12.90 6.02
C ASP A 407 -2.94 13.56 5.49
N ALA A 408 -3.19 14.81 5.87
CA ALA A 408 -4.38 15.55 5.51
C ALA A 408 -4.14 17.05 5.37
N ALA A 409 -4.97 17.75 4.60
CA ALA A 409 -4.89 19.19 4.48
C ALA A 409 -6.28 19.84 4.39
N PHE A 410 -6.41 21.04 4.97
CA PHE A 410 -7.60 21.85 4.84
C PHE A 410 -7.55 22.70 3.58
N ASN A 411 -8.67 22.77 2.85
CA ASN A 411 -8.82 23.77 1.80
C ASN A 411 -9.17 25.16 2.38
N ARG A 412 -9.22 26.20 1.54
CA ARG A 412 -9.53 27.59 1.96
C ARG A 412 -10.91 27.72 2.62
N GLU A 413 -11.86 26.86 2.25
CA GLU A 413 -13.21 26.82 2.79
C GLU A 413 -13.32 26.01 4.10
N GLY A 414 -12.20 25.53 4.65
CA GLY A 414 -12.14 24.78 5.91
C GLY A 414 -12.60 23.33 5.80
N GLN A 415 -12.62 22.77 4.59
CA GLN A 415 -12.91 21.36 4.32
C GLN A 415 -11.62 20.53 4.41
N LEU A 416 -11.66 19.42 5.11
CA LEU A 416 -10.52 18.53 5.30
C LEU A 416 -10.46 17.46 4.22
N PHE A 417 -9.31 17.28 3.58
CA PHE A 417 -9.04 16.21 2.63
C PHE A 417 -7.88 15.35 3.12
N THR A 418 -7.94 14.06 2.83
CA THR A 418 -6.86 13.11 3.15
C THR A 418 -6.62 12.14 2.00
N TYR A 419 -5.47 11.47 2.00
CA TYR A 419 -5.09 10.48 1.00
C TYR A 419 -4.95 9.11 1.65
N ASP A 420 -5.95 8.24 1.44
CA ASP A 420 -6.08 6.92 2.07
C ASP A 420 -5.43 5.82 1.23
N ALA A 421 -4.81 4.85 1.89
CA ALA A 421 -3.98 3.82 1.26
C ALA A 421 -4.79 2.71 0.58
N ASP A 422 -4.18 2.14 -0.46
CA ASP A 422 -4.70 0.97 -1.15
C ASP A 422 -4.55 -0.30 -0.32
N MET A 423 -5.04 -1.45 -0.79
CA MET A 423 -4.68 -2.76 -0.22
C MET A 423 -4.21 -3.65 -1.36
N GLU A 424 -2.96 -3.45 -1.78
CA GLU A 424 -2.34 -4.08 -2.94
C GLU A 424 -2.35 -5.61 -2.88
N TRP A 425 -2.39 -6.22 -1.69
CA TRP A 425 -2.50 -7.69 -1.58
C TRP A 425 -3.87 -8.23 -2.00
N ASP A 426 -4.88 -7.36 -2.07
CA ASP A 426 -6.25 -7.72 -2.45
C ASP A 426 -6.53 -7.41 -3.93
N MET A 427 -5.53 -6.97 -4.72
CA MET A 427 -5.70 -6.65 -6.14
C MET A 427 -6.42 -7.76 -6.91
N ASN A 428 -7.28 -7.35 -7.84
CA ASN A 428 -8.14 -8.19 -8.68
C ASN A 428 -9.20 -9.01 -7.89
N THR A 429 -9.57 -8.55 -6.70
CA THR A 429 -10.74 -9.03 -5.96
C THR A 429 -11.82 -7.94 -5.88
N PRO A 430 -13.10 -8.28 -5.65
CA PRO A 430 -14.19 -7.29 -5.48
C PRO A 430 -13.99 -6.30 -4.34
N TRP A 431 -13.13 -6.64 -3.39
CA TRP A 431 -12.84 -5.82 -2.21
C TRP A 431 -11.47 -5.13 -2.30
N TYR A 432 -10.79 -5.16 -3.45
CA TYR A 432 -9.64 -4.28 -3.65
C TYR A 432 -10.05 -2.82 -3.43
N ARG A 433 -9.20 -2.05 -2.75
CA ARG A 433 -9.34 -0.62 -2.58
C ARG A 433 -8.11 0.05 -3.18
N PRO A 434 -8.25 0.95 -4.16
CA PRO A 434 -7.14 1.79 -4.62
C PRO A 434 -6.83 2.86 -3.57
N THR A 435 -5.70 3.54 -3.73
CA THR A 435 -5.47 4.80 -3.03
C THR A 435 -6.49 5.82 -3.50
N ARG A 436 -6.93 6.68 -2.59
CA ARG A 436 -8.06 7.57 -2.84
C ARG A 436 -7.96 8.86 -2.05
N VAL A 437 -8.35 9.96 -2.68
CA VAL A 437 -8.57 11.23 -1.99
C VAL A 437 -9.97 11.22 -1.39
N CYS A 438 -10.06 11.47 -0.09
CA CYS A 438 -11.33 11.50 0.66
C CYS A 438 -11.59 12.91 1.19
N LEU A 439 -12.82 13.40 1.03
CA LEU A 439 -13.34 14.54 1.79
C LEU A 439 -13.77 14.04 3.17
N VAL A 440 -13.06 14.43 4.22
CA VAL A 440 -13.29 13.99 5.60
C VAL A 440 -14.52 14.70 6.17
N ALA A 441 -15.70 14.26 5.76
CA ALA A 441 -16.97 14.81 6.25
C ALA A 441 -17.23 14.43 7.71
N SER A 442 -17.92 15.31 8.43
CA SER A 442 -18.31 15.11 9.82
C SER A 442 -19.14 13.84 10.00
N GLY A 443 -18.72 12.94 10.90
CA GLY A 443 -19.41 11.69 11.20
C GLY A 443 -19.24 10.58 10.17
N ALA A 444 -18.33 10.74 9.21
CA ALA A 444 -18.09 9.79 8.14
C ALA A 444 -17.49 8.46 8.63
N GLU A 445 -17.87 7.38 7.94
CA GLU A 445 -17.27 6.05 8.03
C GLU A 445 -16.91 5.55 6.61
N PHE A 446 -15.62 5.42 6.31
CA PHE A 446 -15.15 5.11 4.94
C PHE A 446 -15.09 3.63 4.57
N GLY A 447 -15.74 2.78 5.38
CA GLY A 447 -16.03 1.40 5.00
C GLY A 447 -14.90 0.40 5.24
N TRP A 448 -13.79 0.79 5.88
CA TRP A 448 -12.66 -0.09 6.13
C TRP A 448 -13.03 -1.34 6.95
N ARG A 449 -12.54 -2.49 6.46
CA ARG A 449 -12.56 -3.81 7.11
C ARG A 449 -11.46 -4.67 6.50
N ASN A 450 -10.89 -5.59 7.28
CA ASN A 450 -9.89 -6.52 6.77
C ASN A 450 -10.45 -7.52 5.74
N GLY A 451 -9.66 -7.86 4.72
CA GLY A 451 -9.97 -8.87 3.70
C GLY A 451 -11.30 -8.62 2.98
N GLY A 452 -12.02 -9.71 2.68
CA GLY A 452 -13.31 -9.63 1.99
C GLY A 452 -14.45 -8.99 2.79
N GLY A 453 -14.16 -8.37 3.93
CA GLY A 453 -15.12 -7.62 4.74
C GLY A 453 -15.29 -6.16 4.34
N LYS A 454 -14.45 -5.62 3.45
CA LYS A 454 -14.55 -4.22 2.98
C LYS A 454 -16.00 -3.88 2.60
N TRP A 455 -16.51 -2.76 3.10
CA TRP A 455 -17.79 -2.25 2.60
C TRP A 455 -17.63 -1.71 1.17
N PRO A 456 -18.54 -2.06 0.26
CA PRO A 456 -18.57 -1.46 -1.07
C PRO A 456 -18.78 0.06 -1.00
N ALA A 457 -18.13 0.80 -1.89
CA ALA A 457 -18.22 2.26 -1.94
C ALA A 457 -19.62 2.80 -2.28
N TYR A 458 -20.52 1.96 -2.78
CA TYR A 458 -21.92 2.31 -3.07
C TYR A 458 -22.84 2.22 -1.84
N TYR A 459 -22.38 1.69 -0.70
CA TYR A 459 -23.23 1.59 0.50
C TYR A 459 -23.69 2.96 1.01
N PRO A 460 -24.99 3.17 1.29
CA PRO A 460 -25.53 4.47 1.70
C PRO A 460 -24.97 4.97 3.05
N ASP A 461 -24.42 4.07 3.85
CA ASP A 461 -23.75 4.29 5.13
C ASP A 461 -22.23 4.41 5.04
N SER A 462 -21.69 4.55 3.83
CA SER A 462 -20.33 5.02 3.58
C SER A 462 -20.34 6.21 2.60
N LEU A 463 -19.24 6.94 2.51
CA LEU A 463 -19.08 8.05 1.57
C LEU A 463 -18.06 7.70 0.48
N PRO A 464 -18.28 8.17 -0.76
CA PRO A 464 -17.38 7.89 -1.87
C PRO A 464 -16.06 8.68 -1.74
N ALA A 465 -15.03 8.22 -2.45
CA ALA A 465 -13.84 9.02 -2.70
C ALA A 465 -14.19 10.26 -3.54
N VAL A 466 -13.39 11.31 -3.40
CA VAL A 466 -13.38 12.46 -4.31
C VAL A 466 -12.79 12.05 -5.66
N VAL A 467 -11.70 11.29 -5.61
CA VAL A 467 -11.07 10.65 -6.77
C VAL A 467 -10.26 9.43 -6.31
N ASP A 468 -10.38 8.32 -7.05
CA ASP A 468 -9.51 7.14 -6.91
C ASP A 468 -8.25 7.37 -7.78
N ILE A 469 -7.05 7.15 -7.24
CA ILE A 469 -5.78 7.40 -7.94
C ILE A 469 -5.20 6.11 -8.55
N GLY A 470 -5.34 4.98 -7.86
CA GLY A 470 -4.85 3.68 -8.32
C GLY A 470 -4.03 2.96 -7.23
N PRO A 471 -3.16 2.01 -7.58
CA PRO A 471 -2.22 1.46 -6.60
C PRO A 471 -1.21 2.53 -6.20
N GLY A 472 -0.77 2.54 -4.94
CA GLY A 472 0.21 3.52 -4.44
C GLY A 472 0.38 3.43 -2.92
N SER A 473 1.31 4.23 -2.39
CA SER A 473 1.53 4.34 -0.94
C SER A 473 1.46 5.82 -0.52
N PRO A 474 0.31 6.28 0.01
CA PRO A 474 0.14 7.66 0.46
C PRO A 474 1.16 8.07 1.50
N THR A 475 1.68 9.29 1.36
CA THR A 475 2.50 9.97 2.38
C THR A 475 2.04 11.43 2.52
N GLY A 476 2.93 12.42 2.47
CA GLY A 476 2.59 13.83 2.68
C GLY A 476 1.49 14.38 1.77
N VAL A 477 0.69 15.28 2.33
CA VAL A 477 -0.45 15.94 1.67
C VAL A 477 -0.40 17.43 1.97
N SER A 478 -0.43 18.27 0.94
CA SER A 478 -0.43 19.73 1.14
C SER A 478 -1.13 20.47 0.00
N PHE A 479 -1.82 21.56 0.32
CA PHE A 479 -2.27 22.49 -0.72
C PHE A 479 -1.13 23.44 -1.12
N GLY A 480 -1.12 23.89 -2.37
CA GLY A 480 -0.14 24.85 -2.90
C GLY A 480 -0.25 26.28 -2.35
N TYR A 481 -0.89 26.49 -1.20
CA TYR A 481 -1.14 27.83 -0.67
C TYR A 481 0.14 28.58 -0.33
N GLY A 482 0.23 29.81 -0.80
CA GLY A 482 1.43 30.65 -0.64
C GLY A 482 2.55 30.33 -1.63
N ALA A 483 2.40 29.31 -2.47
CA ALA A 483 3.41 28.97 -3.47
C ALA A 483 3.41 30.04 -4.56
N LYS A 484 4.60 30.42 -5.04
CA LYS A 484 4.77 31.31 -6.18
C LYS A 484 4.59 30.56 -7.49
N PHE A 485 3.50 29.82 -7.59
CA PHE A 485 3.15 28.95 -8.72
C PHE A 485 1.98 29.55 -9.51
N PRO A 486 1.73 29.09 -10.74
CA PRO A 486 0.50 29.41 -11.44
C PRO A 486 -0.74 29.10 -10.61
N LYS A 487 -1.80 29.90 -10.79
CA LYS A 487 -3.05 29.83 -10.00
C LYS A 487 -3.58 28.40 -9.84
N LYS A 488 -3.62 27.62 -10.94
CA LYS A 488 -4.11 26.23 -10.91
C LYS A 488 -3.37 25.32 -9.92
N TYR A 489 -2.10 25.60 -9.63
CA TYR A 489 -1.30 24.83 -8.68
C TYR A 489 -1.35 25.39 -7.27
N GLN A 490 -1.74 26.64 -7.06
CA GLN A 490 -1.89 27.19 -5.71
C GLN A 490 -3.08 26.57 -4.96
N ASP A 491 -4.17 26.30 -5.67
CA ASP A 491 -5.38 25.67 -5.10
C ASP A 491 -5.42 24.15 -5.30
N ALA A 492 -4.40 23.56 -5.95
CA ALA A 492 -4.29 22.12 -6.08
C ALA A 492 -3.91 21.47 -4.75
N LEU A 493 -4.52 20.31 -4.49
CA LEU A 493 -4.12 19.40 -3.42
C LEU A 493 -2.98 18.52 -3.94
N PHE A 494 -1.77 18.74 -3.44
CA PHE A 494 -0.62 17.89 -3.74
C PHE A 494 -0.62 16.66 -2.83
N ILE A 495 -0.46 15.49 -3.44
CA ILE A 495 -0.41 14.20 -2.73
C ILE A 495 0.81 13.39 -3.16
N CYS A 496 1.56 12.92 -2.18
CA CYS A 496 2.76 12.11 -2.38
C CYS A 496 2.42 10.61 -2.46
N ASP A 497 3.03 9.91 -3.44
CA ASP A 497 3.04 8.45 -3.55
C ASP A 497 4.48 7.93 -3.44
N TRP A 498 4.73 7.21 -2.35
CA TRP A 498 6.03 6.67 -2.00
C TRP A 498 6.47 5.50 -2.88
N SER A 499 5.54 4.59 -3.24
CA SER A 499 5.88 3.33 -3.91
C SER A 499 6.27 3.55 -5.37
N TYR A 500 5.50 4.39 -6.07
CA TYR A 500 5.71 4.66 -7.50
C TYR A 500 6.46 5.96 -7.77
N GLY A 501 6.77 6.71 -6.71
CA GLY A 501 7.59 7.91 -6.74
C GLY A 501 6.97 9.05 -7.53
N LYS A 502 5.75 9.42 -7.14
CA LYS A 502 4.93 10.40 -7.85
C LYS A 502 4.31 11.41 -6.90
N LEU A 503 4.42 12.67 -7.29
CA LEU A 503 3.66 13.76 -6.73
C LEU A 503 2.55 14.10 -7.71
N TYR A 504 1.30 13.97 -7.26
CA TYR A 504 0.15 14.36 -8.06
C TYR A 504 -0.36 15.73 -7.61
N ALA A 505 -0.79 16.56 -8.56
CA ALA A 505 -1.61 17.74 -8.30
C ALA A 505 -3.08 17.37 -8.55
N VAL A 506 -3.89 17.38 -7.49
CA VAL A 506 -5.33 17.10 -7.55
C VAL A 506 -6.11 18.41 -7.59
N HIS A 507 -6.82 18.62 -8.67
CA HIS A 507 -7.72 19.75 -8.91
C HIS A 507 -9.13 19.38 -8.45
N LEU A 508 -9.64 20.12 -7.48
CA LEU A 508 -10.92 19.84 -6.82
C LEU A 508 -12.05 20.67 -7.45
N ASP A 509 -13.11 19.99 -7.88
CA ASP A 509 -14.32 20.59 -8.43
C ASP A 509 -15.50 20.38 -7.47
N PRO A 510 -16.19 21.43 -6.98
CA PRO A 510 -17.41 21.28 -6.21
C PRO A 510 -18.47 20.47 -6.98
N LYS A 511 -19.03 19.42 -6.36
CA LYS A 511 -20.06 18.56 -6.96
C LYS A 511 -21.12 18.20 -5.93
N GLY A 512 -22.32 18.78 -6.11
CA GLY A 512 -23.39 18.66 -5.12
C GLY A 512 -22.95 19.24 -3.78
N ALA A 513 -23.17 18.49 -2.70
CA ALA A 513 -22.67 18.83 -1.37
C ALA A 513 -21.26 18.29 -1.06
N GLY A 514 -20.55 17.71 -2.04
CA GLY A 514 -19.17 17.23 -1.90
C GLY A 514 -18.26 17.77 -3.01
N TYR A 515 -17.26 16.96 -3.37
CA TYR A 515 -16.29 17.29 -4.42
C TYR A 515 -16.12 16.11 -5.38
N ALA A 516 -15.77 16.43 -6.62
CA ALA A 516 -15.09 15.54 -7.54
C ALA A 516 -13.64 16.01 -7.73
N GLY A 517 -12.74 15.13 -8.15
CA GLY A 517 -11.35 15.48 -8.41
C GLY A 517 -10.88 15.03 -9.79
N LYS A 518 -9.97 15.80 -10.37
CA LYS A 518 -9.10 15.37 -11.46
C LYS A 518 -7.65 15.53 -11.00
N PHE A 519 -6.77 14.66 -11.44
CA PHE A 519 -5.36 14.77 -11.05
C PHE A 519 -4.45 14.71 -12.27
N GLU A 520 -3.32 15.39 -12.15
CA GLU A 520 -2.21 15.31 -13.08
C GLU A 520 -0.93 14.95 -12.32
N GLU A 521 -0.02 14.27 -13.01
CA GLU A 521 1.32 14.08 -12.48
C GLU A 521 2.06 15.43 -12.50
N PHE A 522 2.60 15.81 -11.35
CA PHE A 522 3.35 17.05 -11.20
C PHE A 522 4.86 16.82 -11.16
N MET A 523 5.31 15.78 -10.47
CA MET A 523 6.72 15.39 -10.36
C MET A 523 6.82 13.88 -10.24
N SER A 524 7.77 13.25 -10.93
CA SER A 524 7.99 11.81 -10.82
C SER A 524 9.43 11.37 -11.07
N ALA A 525 9.80 10.25 -10.45
CA ALA A 525 10.95 9.45 -10.85
C ALA A 525 10.80 8.02 -10.31
N GLN A 526 11.46 7.06 -10.94
CA GLN A 526 11.50 5.68 -10.45
C GLN A 526 12.93 5.31 -10.05
N PRO A 527 13.29 5.26 -8.75
CA PRO A 527 12.47 5.58 -7.58
C PRO A 527 12.54 7.08 -7.17
N LEU A 528 11.46 7.58 -6.57
CA LEU A 528 11.39 8.87 -5.88
C LEU A 528 10.50 8.72 -4.63
N PRO A 529 10.96 8.05 -3.56
CA PRO A 529 10.12 7.66 -2.43
C PRO A 529 9.71 8.86 -1.58
N LEU A 530 8.76 9.65 -2.07
CA LEU A 530 8.26 10.88 -1.46
C LEU A 530 7.71 10.59 -0.07
N THR A 531 8.14 11.35 0.92
CA THR A 531 7.72 11.16 2.32
C THR A 531 6.93 12.34 2.85
N ASP A 532 7.32 13.58 2.54
CA ASP A 532 6.58 14.75 2.99
C ASP A 532 6.72 15.95 2.04
N ILE A 533 5.81 16.91 2.16
CA ILE A 533 5.68 18.07 1.30
C ILE A 533 5.13 19.28 2.05
N LEU A 534 5.69 20.46 1.81
CA LEU A 534 5.11 21.74 2.28
C LEU A 534 5.49 22.91 1.37
N VAL A 535 4.80 24.03 1.53
CA VAL A 535 5.15 25.31 0.90
C VAL A 535 5.91 26.21 1.88
N GLY A 536 7.07 26.68 1.46
CA GLY A 536 7.93 27.61 2.19
C GLY A 536 7.25 28.95 2.41
N ASN A 537 7.10 29.39 3.66
CA ASN A 537 6.39 30.63 3.99
C ASN A 537 7.19 31.91 3.64
N GLN A 538 8.51 31.81 3.51
CA GLN A 538 9.39 32.95 3.18
C GLN A 538 9.62 33.15 1.69
N ASP A 539 9.85 32.06 0.96
CA ASP A 539 10.22 32.11 -0.45
C ASP A 539 9.08 31.73 -1.40
N GLY A 540 8.04 31.06 -0.90
CA GLY A 540 6.93 30.53 -1.68
C GLY A 540 7.34 29.35 -2.58
N ALA A 541 8.45 28.69 -2.27
CA ALA A 541 8.87 27.47 -2.95
C ALA A 541 8.22 26.24 -2.30
N MET A 542 8.11 25.15 -3.05
CA MET A 542 7.64 23.88 -2.49
C MET A 542 8.85 23.04 -2.07
N TYR A 543 8.83 22.54 -0.84
CA TYR A 543 9.86 21.66 -0.28
C TYR A 543 9.33 20.24 -0.17
N ILE A 544 10.17 19.28 -0.55
CA ILE A 544 9.80 17.87 -0.65
C ILE A 544 10.91 17.03 -0.03
N THR A 545 10.55 16.09 0.83
CA THR A 545 11.47 15.05 1.32
C THR A 545 11.20 13.72 0.63
N ILE A 546 12.26 12.94 0.43
CA ILE A 546 12.18 11.52 0.08
C ILE A 546 12.86 10.70 1.17
N GLY A 547 12.48 9.44 1.35
CA GLY A 547 13.09 8.57 2.36
C GLY A 547 12.18 7.44 2.81
N GLY A 548 12.09 7.22 4.12
CA GLY A 548 11.33 6.15 4.74
C GLY A 548 11.92 4.75 4.54
N ARG A 549 11.58 3.81 5.42
CA ARG A 549 12.00 2.40 5.41
C ARG A 549 13.52 2.22 5.22
N ARG A 550 14.30 3.11 5.86
CA ARG A 550 15.78 3.19 5.77
C ARG A 550 16.31 3.42 4.35
N VAL A 551 15.46 3.83 3.41
CA VAL A 551 15.86 4.18 2.05
C VAL A 551 16.66 5.49 2.09
N GLN A 552 17.57 5.67 1.13
CA GLN A 552 18.33 6.91 1.00
C GLN A 552 17.41 8.14 0.92
N SER A 553 17.63 9.08 1.84
CA SER A 553 16.81 10.28 2.01
C SER A 553 17.41 11.49 1.29
N GLY A 554 16.56 12.47 0.96
CA GLY A 554 16.96 13.72 0.34
C GLY A 554 15.91 14.81 0.50
N LEU A 555 16.36 16.07 0.45
CA LEU A 555 15.52 17.27 0.49
C LEU A 555 15.61 18.01 -0.85
N TYR A 556 14.46 18.32 -1.42
CA TYR A 556 14.32 19.02 -2.70
C TYR A 556 13.56 20.33 -2.53
N ARG A 557 13.82 21.26 -3.44
CA ARG A 557 13.05 22.49 -3.62
C ARG A 557 12.53 22.58 -5.05
N VAL A 558 11.25 22.89 -5.20
CA VAL A 558 10.60 23.13 -6.49
C VAL A 558 10.18 24.59 -6.59
N THR A 559 10.51 25.22 -7.73
CA THR A 559 10.24 26.62 -8.04
C THR A 559 9.62 26.75 -9.42
N TYR A 560 8.73 27.73 -9.60
CA TYR A 560 8.23 28.10 -10.92
C TYR A 560 9.22 29.05 -11.61
N VAL A 561 9.53 28.75 -12.86
CA VAL A 561 10.46 29.52 -13.72
C VAL A 561 9.85 29.86 -15.09
N GLY A 562 8.58 29.55 -15.30
CA GLY A 562 7.84 29.90 -16.51
C GLY A 562 7.26 31.31 -16.48
N ASP A 563 6.50 31.62 -17.53
CA ASP A 563 5.98 32.98 -17.80
C ASP A 563 4.48 33.16 -17.43
N GLU A 564 3.81 32.11 -16.92
CA GLU A 564 2.41 32.19 -16.50
C GLU A 564 2.25 33.07 -15.25
N SER A 565 1.14 33.81 -15.18
CA SER A 565 0.87 34.73 -14.08
C SER A 565 0.68 34.01 -12.75
N ILE A 566 1.51 34.38 -11.77
CA ILE A 566 1.40 34.03 -10.35
C ILE A 566 0.48 35.06 -9.69
N GLY A 567 -0.83 34.99 -9.98
CA GLY A 567 -1.82 35.84 -9.33
C GLY A 567 -2.28 35.25 -7.99
N ASP A 568 -2.89 36.07 -7.14
CA ASP A 568 -3.51 35.59 -5.90
C ASP A 568 -4.80 34.84 -6.20
N ASP A 569 -4.96 33.63 -5.65
CA ASP A 569 -6.24 32.94 -5.61
C ASP A 569 -6.99 33.24 -4.30
N GLN A 570 -8.29 33.51 -4.44
CA GLN A 570 -9.20 33.75 -3.31
C GLN A 570 -9.99 32.48 -2.93
N GLY A 571 -9.75 31.36 -3.61
CA GLY A 571 -10.50 30.12 -3.44
C GLY A 571 -11.85 30.16 -4.16
N THR A 572 -12.58 29.04 -4.07
CA THR A 572 -13.91 28.89 -4.66
C THR A 572 -14.93 28.81 -3.55
N PRO A 573 -15.93 29.72 -3.47
CA PRO A 573 -16.96 29.64 -2.44
C PRO A 573 -17.63 28.26 -2.39
N LEU A 574 -18.03 27.84 -1.20
CA LEU A 574 -18.85 26.64 -1.03
C LEU A 574 -20.12 26.73 -1.87
N SER A 575 -20.56 25.58 -2.41
CA SER A 575 -21.89 25.50 -3.03
C SER A 575 -22.99 25.62 -1.97
N ASP A 576 -24.17 26.11 -2.36
CA ASP A 576 -25.36 26.15 -1.47
C ASP A 576 -25.64 24.79 -0.82
N MET A 577 -25.41 23.69 -1.56
CA MET A 577 -25.59 22.33 -1.05
C MET A 577 -24.50 21.94 -0.04
N ALA A 578 -23.25 22.38 -0.23
CA ALA A 578 -22.19 22.16 0.75
C ALA A 578 -22.47 22.96 2.03
N GLU A 579 -22.97 24.19 1.93
CA GLU A 579 -23.43 24.97 3.10
C GLU A 579 -24.57 24.24 3.83
N GLU A 580 -25.54 23.71 3.10
CA GLU A 580 -26.65 22.94 3.68
C GLU A 580 -26.15 21.68 4.39
N ARG A 581 -25.16 20.98 3.82
CA ARG A 581 -24.50 19.85 4.48
C ARG A 581 -23.85 20.29 5.79
N LEU A 582 -23.12 21.40 5.82
CA LEU A 582 -22.50 21.92 7.04
C LEU A 582 -23.54 22.29 8.13
N LYS A 583 -24.72 22.79 7.74
CA LYS A 583 -25.83 23.02 8.69
C LYS A 583 -26.30 21.71 9.32
N LEU A 584 -26.48 20.66 8.51
CA LEU A 584 -26.84 19.31 9.01
C LEU A 584 -25.75 18.75 9.93
N GLU A 585 -24.49 18.86 9.51
CA GLU A 585 -23.32 18.40 10.27
C GLU A 585 -23.17 19.09 11.63
N SER A 586 -23.73 20.29 11.79
CA SER A 586 -23.72 21.00 13.07
C SER A 586 -24.49 20.27 14.18
N PHE A 587 -25.39 19.33 13.82
CA PHE A 587 -26.13 18.48 14.76
C PHE A 587 -25.40 17.17 15.11
N HIS A 588 -24.29 16.84 14.43
CA HIS A 588 -23.60 15.57 14.66
C HIS A 588 -22.99 15.50 16.07
N GLY A 589 -23.14 14.36 16.73
CA GLY A 589 -22.53 14.09 18.04
C GLY A 589 -23.19 14.80 19.23
N LYS A 590 -24.31 15.51 19.03
CA LYS A 590 -25.03 16.21 20.10
C LYS A 590 -26.55 16.10 19.94
N GLN A 591 -27.26 16.20 21.06
CA GLN A 591 -28.71 16.23 21.08
C GLN A 591 -29.22 17.66 20.87
N ASP A 592 -30.15 17.87 19.94
CA ASP A 592 -30.76 19.16 19.65
C ASP A 592 -32.24 18.98 19.23
N PRO A 593 -33.20 19.67 19.88
CA PRO A 593 -34.62 19.53 19.58
C PRO A 593 -35.02 19.91 18.15
N LYS A 594 -34.16 20.65 17.41
CA LYS A 594 -34.40 21.04 16.01
C LYS A 594 -33.81 20.05 15.00
N ALA A 595 -32.95 19.13 15.44
CA ALA A 595 -32.20 18.25 14.54
C ALA A 595 -33.13 17.40 13.67
N ILE A 596 -34.12 16.74 14.28
CA ILE A 596 -35.04 15.84 13.56
C ILE A 596 -35.86 16.62 12.52
N GLU A 597 -36.44 17.77 12.88
CA GLU A 597 -37.24 18.57 11.94
C GLU A 597 -36.38 19.10 10.78
N THR A 598 -35.17 19.55 11.06
CA THR A 598 -34.25 20.12 10.07
C THR A 598 -33.69 19.05 9.12
N ALA A 599 -33.29 17.89 9.65
CA ALA A 599 -32.61 16.85 8.88
C ALA A 599 -33.56 15.96 8.08
N TRP A 600 -34.77 15.69 8.57
CA TRP A 600 -35.67 14.69 7.97
C TRP A 600 -35.95 14.88 6.47
N PRO A 601 -36.20 16.10 5.94
CA PRO A 601 -36.45 16.30 4.52
C PRO A 601 -35.30 15.82 3.63
N PHE A 602 -34.07 15.91 4.13
CA PHE A 602 -32.85 15.57 3.40
C PHE A 602 -32.58 14.06 3.35
N LEU A 603 -33.29 13.22 4.12
CA LEU A 603 -33.20 11.76 4.01
C LEU A 603 -33.58 11.23 2.61
N SER A 604 -34.37 12.00 1.85
CA SER A 604 -34.77 11.70 0.47
C SER A 604 -34.08 12.58 -0.58
N SER A 605 -33.07 13.37 -0.21
CA SER A 605 -32.29 14.17 -1.16
C SER A 605 -31.73 13.29 -2.27
N GLU A 606 -31.61 13.77 -3.51
CA GLU A 606 -30.90 13.05 -4.58
C GLU A 606 -29.37 13.07 -4.36
N ASP A 607 -28.87 14.06 -3.60
CA ASP A 607 -27.47 14.16 -3.21
C ASP A 607 -27.15 13.27 -2.01
N ARG A 608 -26.21 12.35 -2.21
CA ARG A 608 -25.81 11.36 -1.20
C ARG A 608 -25.13 11.98 0.02
N TRP A 609 -24.41 13.09 -0.12
CA TRP A 609 -23.75 13.74 1.01
C TRP A 609 -24.77 14.39 1.95
N LEU A 610 -25.80 15.03 1.38
CA LEU A 610 -26.92 15.56 2.17
C LEU A 610 -27.71 14.44 2.84
N ARG A 611 -28.03 13.34 2.13
CA ARG A 611 -28.69 12.16 2.73
C ARG A 611 -27.88 11.61 3.90
N PHE A 612 -26.56 11.48 3.74
CA PHE A 612 -25.67 10.98 4.78
C PHE A 612 -25.65 11.90 6.00
N ALA A 613 -25.39 13.20 5.83
CA ALA A 613 -25.34 14.17 6.93
C ALA A 613 -26.69 14.23 7.68
N ALA A 614 -27.81 14.21 6.95
CA ALA A 614 -29.13 14.16 7.55
C ALA A 614 -29.34 12.92 8.43
N ARG A 615 -28.89 11.75 7.95
CA ARG A 615 -29.02 10.51 8.70
C ARG A 615 -28.16 10.54 9.97
N ILE A 616 -26.91 11.00 9.91
CA ILE A 616 -26.05 11.12 11.10
C ILE A 616 -26.61 12.13 12.11
N ALA A 617 -27.19 13.25 11.64
CA ALA A 617 -27.88 14.20 12.52
C ALA A 617 -29.04 13.54 13.30
N ILE A 618 -29.83 12.67 12.66
CA ILE A 618 -30.92 11.91 13.28
C ILE A 618 -30.38 10.82 14.22
N GLU A 619 -29.36 10.08 13.79
CA GLU A 619 -28.68 9.06 14.60
C GLU A 619 -28.02 9.64 15.87
N SER A 620 -27.75 10.96 15.89
CA SER A 620 -27.25 11.67 17.07
C SER A 620 -28.35 12.03 18.09
N GLN A 621 -29.62 11.76 17.77
CA GLN A 621 -30.78 12.05 18.63
C GLN A 621 -31.34 10.78 19.30
N PRO A 622 -32.00 10.90 20.47
CA PRO A 622 -32.62 9.76 21.14
C PRO A 622 -33.63 9.04 20.23
N VAL A 623 -33.46 7.72 20.05
CA VAL A 623 -34.31 6.88 19.19
C VAL A 623 -35.80 7.03 19.48
N SER A 624 -36.15 7.21 20.76
CA SER A 624 -37.54 7.41 21.21
C SER A 624 -38.24 8.60 20.55
N GLU A 625 -37.49 9.61 20.09
CA GLU A 625 -38.05 10.83 19.50
C GLU A 625 -38.41 10.67 18.02
N TRP A 626 -37.79 9.72 17.31
CA TRP A 626 -37.93 9.59 15.86
C TRP A 626 -38.32 8.21 15.35
N GLN A 627 -38.29 7.15 16.17
CA GLN A 627 -38.63 5.78 15.73
C GLN A 627 -40.02 5.65 15.11
N GLU A 628 -41.05 6.29 15.68
CA GLU A 628 -42.42 6.21 15.13
C GLU A 628 -42.53 7.01 13.82
N LYS A 629 -41.76 8.10 13.69
CA LYS A 629 -41.66 8.86 12.44
C LYS A 629 -40.98 8.03 11.35
N ALA A 630 -39.90 7.31 11.67
CA ALA A 630 -39.22 6.39 10.76
C ALA A 630 -40.16 5.28 10.27
N LEU A 631 -40.87 4.62 11.20
CA LEU A 631 -41.76 3.50 10.90
C LEU A 631 -43.03 3.90 10.13
N SER A 632 -43.37 5.18 10.11
CA SER A 632 -44.53 5.71 9.37
C SER A 632 -44.18 6.44 8.07
N GLU A 633 -42.90 6.58 7.74
CA GLU A 633 -42.41 7.27 6.54
C GLU A 633 -42.97 6.65 5.24
N LYS A 634 -43.30 7.51 4.27
CA LYS A 634 -43.96 7.14 3.01
C LYS A 634 -43.09 7.38 1.79
N ASN A 635 -42.13 8.29 1.86
CA ASN A 635 -41.14 8.44 0.81
C ASN A 635 -40.18 7.24 0.86
N PRO A 636 -40.03 6.45 -0.22
CA PRO A 636 -39.25 5.21 -0.18
C PRO A 636 -37.77 5.45 0.13
N VAL A 637 -37.17 6.52 -0.38
CA VAL A 637 -35.75 6.84 -0.15
C VAL A 637 -35.53 7.29 1.30
N ALA A 638 -36.41 8.12 1.84
CA ALA A 638 -36.36 8.51 3.25
C ALA A 638 -36.61 7.31 4.18
N ALA A 639 -37.57 6.46 3.85
CA ALA A 639 -37.89 5.25 4.62
C ALA A 639 -36.70 4.30 4.69
N ILE A 640 -35.99 4.08 3.58
CA ILE A 640 -34.76 3.27 3.54
C ILE A 640 -33.69 3.86 4.46
N ASN A 641 -33.41 5.17 4.37
CA ASN A 641 -32.38 5.80 5.20
C ASN A 641 -32.76 5.86 6.69
N ALA A 642 -34.03 6.11 7.01
CA ALA A 642 -34.54 6.04 8.37
C ALA A 642 -34.48 4.60 8.91
N ALA A 643 -34.71 3.60 8.06
CA ALA A 643 -34.60 2.19 8.42
C ALA A 643 -33.15 1.78 8.71
N ILE A 644 -32.18 2.28 7.94
CA ILE A 644 -30.75 2.09 8.20
C ILE A 644 -30.37 2.66 9.57
N ALA A 645 -30.78 3.89 9.86
CA ALA A 645 -30.55 4.52 11.16
C ALA A 645 -31.19 3.70 12.29
N LEU A 646 -32.45 3.28 12.10
CA LEU A 646 -33.18 2.50 13.11
C LEU A 646 -32.58 1.10 13.31
N ALA A 647 -32.06 0.46 12.26
CA ALA A 647 -31.38 -0.82 12.37
C ALA A 647 -30.11 -0.74 13.25
N ARG A 648 -29.36 0.37 13.15
CA ARG A 648 -28.11 0.58 13.89
C ARG A 648 -28.33 0.97 15.35
N HIS A 649 -29.39 1.73 15.64
CA HIS A 649 -29.62 2.34 16.96
C HIS A 649 -30.82 1.78 17.73
N GLY A 650 -31.80 1.20 17.02
CA GLY A 650 -33.04 0.71 17.60
C GLY A 650 -32.90 -0.63 18.31
N GLU A 651 -33.86 -0.90 19.19
CA GLU A 651 -33.93 -2.19 19.87
C GLU A 651 -34.32 -3.31 18.90
N LYS A 652 -33.82 -4.54 19.14
CA LYS A 652 -34.11 -5.72 18.31
C LYS A 652 -35.62 -5.98 18.12
N ALA A 653 -36.45 -5.60 19.10
CA ALA A 653 -37.91 -5.77 19.04
C ALA A 653 -38.59 -4.95 17.94
N LEU A 654 -37.92 -3.96 17.35
CA LEU A 654 -38.44 -3.15 16.25
C LEU A 654 -38.35 -3.84 14.89
N GLN A 655 -37.58 -4.93 14.77
CA GLN A 655 -37.34 -5.59 13.49
C GLN A 655 -38.62 -5.95 12.73
N PRO A 656 -39.68 -6.54 13.33
CA PRO A 656 -40.89 -6.87 12.56
C PRO A 656 -41.57 -5.64 11.95
N LYS A 657 -41.56 -4.51 12.67
CA LYS A 657 -42.11 -3.24 12.15
C LYS A 657 -41.21 -2.68 11.03
N LEU A 658 -39.90 -2.79 11.20
CA LEU A 658 -38.91 -2.38 10.19
C LEU A 658 -39.09 -3.17 8.89
N LEU A 659 -39.21 -4.50 8.97
CA LEU A 659 -39.47 -5.35 7.81
C LEU A 659 -40.82 -5.02 7.15
N THR A 660 -41.83 -4.67 7.94
CA THR A 660 -43.12 -4.21 7.40
C THR A 660 -42.97 -2.92 6.58
N LEU A 661 -42.17 -1.96 7.07
CA LEU A 661 -41.85 -0.73 6.35
C LEU A 661 -41.10 -1.01 5.04
N LEU A 662 -40.11 -1.89 5.06
CA LEU A 662 -39.30 -2.19 3.88
C LEU A 662 -40.10 -2.96 2.81
N ASN A 663 -40.94 -3.92 3.22
CA ASN A 663 -41.70 -4.79 2.30
C ASN A 663 -42.78 -4.07 1.48
N VAL A 664 -43.18 -2.85 1.84
CA VAL A 664 -44.15 -2.05 1.07
C VAL A 664 -43.49 -1.18 -0.02
N ILE A 665 -42.15 -1.14 -0.06
CA ILE A 665 -41.41 -0.36 -1.05
C ILE A 665 -41.41 -1.12 -2.39
N ASP A 666 -41.85 -0.43 -3.44
CA ASP A 666 -41.98 -0.99 -4.78
C ASP A 666 -40.63 -1.02 -5.51
N TRP A 667 -39.97 -2.19 -5.52
CA TRP A 667 -38.67 -2.43 -6.17
C TRP A 667 -38.60 -1.92 -7.61
N SER A 668 -39.69 -2.04 -8.38
CA SER A 668 -39.72 -1.71 -9.81
C SER A 668 -39.60 -0.21 -10.09
N LYS A 669 -39.87 0.62 -9.08
CA LYS A 669 -39.78 2.09 -9.16
C LYS A 669 -38.45 2.64 -8.67
N LEU A 670 -37.61 1.79 -8.06
CA LEU A 670 -36.32 2.20 -7.54
C LEU A 670 -35.26 2.20 -8.65
N THR A 671 -34.33 3.15 -8.59
CA THR A 671 -33.10 3.09 -9.36
C THR A 671 -32.23 1.93 -8.87
N ALA A 672 -31.24 1.49 -9.65
CA ALA A 672 -30.32 0.42 -9.22
C ALA A 672 -29.62 0.76 -7.89
N SER A 673 -29.20 2.02 -7.69
CA SER A 673 -28.62 2.46 -6.41
C SER A 673 -29.61 2.34 -5.26
N GLN A 674 -30.88 2.73 -5.46
CA GLN A 674 -31.90 2.65 -4.42
C GLN A 674 -32.30 1.19 -4.11
N GLN A 675 -32.24 0.29 -5.10
CA GLN A 675 -32.41 -1.16 -4.91
C GLN A 675 -31.30 -1.72 -4.01
N THR A 676 -30.06 -1.30 -4.23
CA THR A 676 -28.93 -1.63 -3.37
C THR A 676 -29.10 -1.07 -1.95
N ASP A 677 -29.53 0.19 -1.82
CA ASP A 677 -29.80 0.81 -0.51
C ASP A 677 -30.90 0.07 0.28
N LEU A 678 -31.99 -0.33 -0.40
CA LEU A 678 -33.05 -1.14 0.19
C LEU A 678 -32.50 -2.50 0.68
N THR A 679 -31.68 -3.16 -0.13
CA THR A 679 -31.06 -4.43 0.24
C THR A 679 -30.09 -4.26 1.42
N ARG A 680 -29.36 -3.14 1.50
CA ARG A 680 -28.52 -2.78 2.65
C ARG A 680 -29.35 -2.57 3.92
N ALA A 681 -30.53 -1.95 3.82
CA ALA A 681 -31.43 -1.78 4.96
C ALA A 681 -31.93 -3.12 5.53
N TYR A 682 -32.31 -4.08 4.67
CA TYR A 682 -32.60 -5.46 5.12
C TYR A 682 -31.37 -6.12 5.75
N SER A 683 -30.20 -5.96 5.13
CA SER A 683 -28.95 -6.53 5.62
C SER A 683 -28.66 -6.07 7.05
N LEU A 684 -28.75 -4.76 7.30
CA LEU A 684 -28.55 -4.18 8.63
C LEU A 684 -29.62 -4.61 9.63
N ALA A 685 -30.89 -4.72 9.20
CA ALA A 685 -31.95 -5.26 10.04
C ALA A 685 -31.61 -6.68 10.53
N PHE A 686 -30.92 -7.49 9.73
CA PHE A 686 -30.52 -8.84 10.14
C PHE A 686 -29.21 -8.86 10.93
N THR A 687 -28.16 -8.13 10.50
CA THR A 687 -26.88 -8.11 11.23
C THR A 687 -27.03 -7.53 12.63
N ARG A 688 -27.86 -6.49 12.80
CA ARG A 688 -28.05 -5.80 14.09
C ARG A 688 -29.20 -6.35 14.92
N MET A 689 -30.31 -6.72 14.28
CA MET A 689 -31.53 -7.13 15.01
C MET A 689 -31.78 -8.65 15.00
N GLY A 690 -31.00 -9.43 14.26
CA GLY A 690 -31.00 -10.90 14.26
C GLY A 690 -31.73 -11.54 13.08
N MET A 691 -31.70 -12.87 12.99
CA MET A 691 -32.41 -13.62 11.96
C MET A 691 -33.94 -13.55 12.20
N PRO A 692 -34.78 -13.35 11.17
CA PRO A 692 -36.22 -13.47 11.30
C PRO A 692 -36.64 -14.93 11.58
N ASP A 693 -37.84 -15.12 12.15
CA ASP A 693 -38.43 -16.46 12.30
C ASP A 693 -38.70 -17.14 10.95
N ASP A 694 -38.90 -18.46 10.96
CA ASP A 694 -39.07 -19.27 9.75
C ASP A 694 -40.19 -18.77 8.83
N ALA A 695 -41.35 -18.41 9.41
CA ALA A 695 -42.51 -17.96 8.64
C ALA A 695 -42.27 -16.59 7.98
N THR A 696 -41.58 -15.70 8.68
CA THR A 696 -41.17 -14.39 8.16
C THR A 696 -40.09 -14.54 7.10
N ARG A 697 -39.11 -15.42 7.34
CA ARG A 697 -38.06 -15.77 6.38
C ARG A 697 -38.65 -16.25 5.06
N GLU A 698 -39.60 -17.19 5.09
CA GLU A 698 -40.24 -17.71 3.87
C GLU A 698 -40.98 -16.62 3.08
N LYS A 699 -41.69 -15.73 3.77
CA LYS A 699 -42.35 -14.58 3.13
C LYS A 699 -41.36 -13.61 2.51
N LEU A 700 -40.24 -13.34 3.18
CA LEU A 700 -39.17 -12.49 2.66
C LEU A 700 -38.53 -13.11 1.41
N ILE A 701 -38.27 -14.42 1.42
CA ILE A 701 -37.77 -15.12 0.23
C ILE A 701 -38.76 -14.96 -0.93
N ALA A 702 -40.05 -15.22 -0.71
CA ALA A 702 -41.06 -15.08 -1.75
C ALA A 702 -41.19 -13.65 -2.29
N HIS A 703 -40.89 -12.63 -1.47
CA HIS A 703 -40.89 -11.23 -1.85
C HIS A 703 -39.63 -10.82 -2.63
N LEU A 704 -38.44 -11.23 -2.17
CA LEU A 704 -37.15 -10.77 -2.69
C LEU A 704 -36.62 -11.60 -3.86
N ASP A 705 -36.83 -12.92 -3.86
CA ASP A 705 -36.33 -13.82 -4.90
C ASP A 705 -36.75 -13.47 -6.35
N PRO A 706 -38.00 -13.00 -6.60
CA PRO A 706 -38.42 -12.61 -7.95
C PRO A 706 -37.62 -11.46 -8.57
N HIS A 707 -36.88 -10.70 -7.76
CA HIS A 707 -36.05 -9.59 -8.23
C HIS A 707 -34.65 -10.02 -8.70
N LEU A 708 -34.29 -11.30 -8.54
CA LEU A 708 -33.04 -11.87 -9.03
C LEU A 708 -33.26 -12.65 -10.35
N PRO A 709 -32.57 -12.31 -11.47
CA PRO A 709 -31.56 -11.26 -11.60
C PRO A 709 -32.15 -9.86 -11.84
N ALA A 710 -31.53 -8.86 -11.22
CA ALA A 710 -31.67 -7.45 -11.52
C ALA A 710 -30.82 -7.04 -12.75
N LYS A 711 -31.03 -5.81 -13.24
CA LYS A 711 -30.38 -5.29 -14.45
C LYS A 711 -28.90 -4.93 -14.28
N LYS A 712 -28.45 -4.66 -13.06
CA LYS A 712 -27.09 -4.19 -12.75
C LYS A 712 -26.39 -5.16 -11.77
N PRO A 713 -25.06 -5.27 -11.81
CA PRO A 713 -24.32 -6.19 -10.93
C PRO A 713 -24.50 -5.90 -9.44
N GLU A 714 -24.54 -4.63 -9.01
CA GLU A 714 -24.55 -4.28 -7.59
C GLU A 714 -25.81 -4.78 -6.87
N PRO A 715 -27.05 -4.53 -7.37
CA PRO A 715 -28.23 -5.15 -6.79
C PRO A 715 -28.20 -6.68 -6.84
N ASN A 716 -27.61 -7.30 -7.87
CA ASN A 716 -27.48 -8.75 -7.95
C ASN A 716 -26.56 -9.30 -6.85
N ILE A 717 -25.40 -8.69 -6.65
CA ILE A 717 -24.44 -9.09 -5.62
C ILE A 717 -25.08 -9.02 -4.23
N GLU A 718 -25.77 -7.92 -3.93
CA GLU A 718 -26.44 -7.76 -2.62
C GLU A 718 -27.63 -8.69 -2.45
N LEU A 719 -28.47 -8.88 -3.48
CA LEU A 719 -29.59 -9.82 -3.41
C LEU A 719 -29.12 -11.26 -3.25
N VAL A 720 -28.06 -11.68 -3.95
CA VAL A 720 -27.48 -13.03 -3.77
C VAL A 720 -26.98 -13.18 -2.33
N GLN A 721 -26.25 -12.21 -1.79
CA GLN A 721 -25.81 -12.24 -0.39
C GLN A 721 -27.00 -12.38 0.58
N LEU A 722 -28.05 -11.57 0.40
CA LEU A 722 -29.24 -11.58 1.25
C LEU A 722 -30.01 -12.90 1.15
N LEU A 723 -30.25 -13.39 -0.07
CA LEU A 723 -31.01 -14.62 -0.29
C LEU A 723 -30.21 -15.87 0.09
N VAL A 724 -28.87 -15.85 0.00
CA VAL A 724 -28.02 -16.90 0.59
C VAL A 724 -28.14 -16.90 2.11
N TYR A 725 -28.08 -15.73 2.75
CA TYR A 725 -28.29 -15.63 4.20
C TYR A 725 -29.65 -16.21 4.61
N LEU A 726 -30.70 -15.92 3.84
CA LEU A 726 -32.05 -16.48 4.03
C LEU A 726 -32.21 -17.94 3.57
N GLN A 727 -31.19 -18.55 2.96
CA GLN A 727 -31.20 -19.93 2.44
C GLN A 727 -32.30 -20.19 1.39
N ALA A 728 -32.54 -19.23 0.49
CA ALA A 728 -33.49 -19.39 -0.61
C ALA A 728 -33.04 -20.47 -1.63
N PRO A 729 -33.83 -21.54 -1.89
CA PRO A 729 -33.39 -22.66 -2.72
C PRO A 729 -33.08 -22.28 -4.19
N SER A 730 -33.83 -21.34 -4.76
CA SER A 730 -33.66 -20.86 -6.15
C SER A 730 -32.29 -20.20 -6.42
N VAL A 731 -31.62 -19.73 -5.38
CA VAL A 731 -30.36 -18.98 -5.51
C VAL A 731 -29.22 -19.84 -6.03
N ALA A 732 -29.22 -21.16 -5.77
CA ALA A 732 -28.21 -22.05 -6.34
C ALA A 732 -28.22 -21.98 -7.89
N GLY A 733 -29.41 -22.07 -8.49
CA GLY A 733 -29.55 -21.97 -9.95
C GLY A 733 -29.28 -20.57 -10.49
N LYS A 734 -29.92 -19.55 -9.92
CA LYS A 734 -29.79 -18.15 -10.38
C LYS A 734 -28.38 -17.60 -10.17
N GLY A 735 -27.76 -17.89 -9.03
CA GLY A 735 -26.41 -17.45 -8.70
C GLY A 735 -25.34 -18.12 -9.56
N ILE A 736 -25.47 -19.40 -9.87
CA ILE A 736 -24.55 -20.08 -10.81
C ILE A 736 -24.72 -19.53 -12.23
N ALA A 737 -25.95 -19.22 -12.67
CA ALA A 737 -26.17 -18.58 -13.96
C ALA A 737 -25.48 -17.20 -14.02
N LEU A 738 -25.62 -16.38 -12.98
CA LEU A 738 -24.93 -15.09 -12.86
C LEU A 738 -23.41 -15.25 -12.89
N LEU A 739 -22.87 -16.15 -12.07
CA LEU A 739 -21.44 -16.48 -12.02
C LEU A 739 -20.89 -16.91 -13.38
N LYS A 740 -21.62 -17.70 -14.17
CA LYS A 740 -21.17 -18.12 -15.50
C LYS A 740 -21.24 -16.99 -16.54
N SER A 741 -22.18 -16.07 -16.39
CA SER A 741 -22.39 -14.96 -17.32
C SER A 741 -21.51 -13.73 -17.04
N ALA A 742 -20.98 -13.62 -15.83
CA ALA A 742 -20.20 -12.47 -15.38
C ALA A 742 -18.87 -12.36 -16.16
N PRO A 743 -18.58 -11.22 -16.81
CA PRO A 743 -17.43 -11.07 -17.69
C PRO A 743 -16.12 -10.75 -16.97
N SER A 744 -16.18 -10.34 -15.70
CA SER A 744 -15.01 -10.01 -14.86
C SER A 744 -14.81 -11.07 -13.77
N GLN A 745 -13.55 -11.33 -13.40
CA GLN A 745 -13.27 -12.27 -12.30
C GLN A 745 -13.80 -11.75 -10.96
N GLU A 746 -13.82 -10.43 -10.77
CA GLU A 746 -14.34 -9.79 -9.57
C GLU A 746 -15.83 -10.11 -9.43
N GLU A 747 -16.63 -9.86 -10.46
CA GLU A 747 -18.06 -10.15 -10.39
C GLU A 747 -18.32 -11.66 -10.15
N GLN A 748 -17.56 -12.54 -10.81
CA GLN A 748 -17.61 -13.98 -10.54
C GLN A 748 -17.29 -14.32 -9.07
N ILE A 749 -16.21 -13.74 -8.53
CA ILE A 749 -15.78 -13.90 -7.13
C ILE A 749 -16.84 -13.36 -6.18
N ALA A 750 -17.54 -12.25 -6.50
CA ALA A 750 -18.57 -11.68 -5.64
C ALA A 750 -19.76 -12.64 -5.46
N TYR A 751 -20.19 -13.30 -6.55
CA TYR A 751 -21.22 -14.34 -6.48
C TYR A 751 -20.72 -15.59 -5.75
N ALA A 752 -19.53 -16.10 -6.10
CA ALA A 752 -18.95 -17.27 -5.46
C ALA A 752 -18.75 -17.08 -3.95
N LYS A 753 -18.25 -15.91 -3.56
CA LYS A 753 -18.11 -15.50 -2.16
C LYS A 753 -19.43 -15.69 -1.41
N SER A 754 -20.55 -15.22 -1.93
CA SER A 754 -21.83 -15.42 -1.26
C SER A 754 -22.27 -16.90 -1.30
N LEU A 755 -22.26 -17.52 -2.48
CA LEU A 755 -22.75 -18.90 -2.71
C LEU A 755 -22.08 -19.95 -1.84
N ARG A 756 -20.84 -19.74 -1.40
CA ARG A 756 -20.12 -20.69 -0.53
C ARG A 756 -20.83 -21.01 0.79
N HIS A 757 -21.74 -20.13 1.23
CA HIS A 757 -22.54 -20.27 2.46
C HIS A 757 -23.92 -20.89 2.23
N LEU A 758 -24.31 -21.13 0.97
CA LEU A 758 -25.62 -21.69 0.64
C LEU A 758 -25.64 -23.21 0.86
N LYS A 759 -26.61 -23.70 1.62
CA LYS A 759 -26.83 -25.15 1.83
C LYS A 759 -28.02 -25.68 1.02
N ALA A 760 -29.04 -24.85 0.82
CA ALA A 760 -30.28 -25.24 0.12
C ALA A 760 -30.17 -25.15 -1.40
N GLY A 761 -30.99 -25.94 -2.12
CA GLY A 761 -31.24 -25.76 -3.56
C GLY A 761 -30.21 -26.32 -4.53
N TRP A 762 -29.11 -26.88 -4.04
CA TRP A 762 -28.08 -27.47 -4.90
C TRP A 762 -28.54 -28.76 -5.57
N THR A 763 -28.34 -28.85 -6.88
CA THR A 763 -28.32 -30.11 -7.63
C THR A 763 -26.87 -30.55 -7.87
N HIS A 764 -26.67 -31.81 -8.27
CA HIS A 764 -25.35 -32.32 -8.64
C HIS A 764 -24.68 -31.45 -9.71
N ASP A 765 -25.41 -31.12 -10.78
CA ASP A 765 -24.86 -30.33 -11.90
C ASP A 765 -24.49 -28.91 -11.48
N LEU A 766 -25.33 -28.25 -10.64
CA LEU A 766 -25.02 -26.90 -10.14
C LEU A 766 -23.77 -26.91 -9.26
N ARG A 767 -23.63 -27.94 -8.41
CA ARG A 767 -22.46 -28.09 -7.54
C ARG A 767 -21.21 -28.40 -8.36
N ALA A 768 -21.32 -29.23 -9.39
CA ALA A 768 -20.25 -29.52 -10.34
C ALA A 768 -19.78 -28.24 -11.06
N ASP A 769 -20.71 -27.42 -11.58
CA ASP A 769 -20.39 -26.14 -12.21
C ASP A 769 -19.67 -25.19 -11.24
N TYR A 770 -20.11 -25.15 -9.98
CA TYR A 770 -19.47 -24.32 -8.96
C TYR A 770 -18.02 -24.74 -8.68
N PHE A 771 -17.75 -26.04 -8.55
CA PHE A 771 -16.38 -26.52 -8.34
C PHE A 771 -15.51 -26.43 -9.60
N ARG A 772 -16.08 -26.56 -10.82
CA ARG A 772 -15.36 -26.26 -12.06
C ARG A 772 -14.90 -24.80 -12.11
N TRP A 773 -15.73 -23.87 -11.63
CA TRP A 773 -15.32 -22.48 -11.50
C TRP A 773 -14.13 -22.32 -10.54
N PHE A 774 -14.10 -23.03 -9.40
CA PHE A 774 -12.92 -22.99 -8.51
C PHE A 774 -11.65 -23.53 -9.18
N VAL A 775 -11.75 -24.53 -10.07
CA VAL A 775 -10.60 -25.03 -10.85
C VAL A 775 -10.10 -23.94 -11.79
N GLN A 776 -11.00 -23.24 -12.48
CA GLN A 776 -10.64 -22.10 -13.35
C GLN A 776 -10.05 -20.93 -12.54
N ALA A 777 -10.68 -20.58 -11.42
CA ALA A 777 -10.27 -19.48 -10.54
C ALA A 777 -8.90 -19.73 -9.89
N ALA A 778 -8.46 -20.98 -9.74
CA ALA A 778 -7.10 -21.30 -9.31
C ALA A 778 -6.02 -20.87 -10.34
N GLY A 779 -6.40 -20.63 -11.59
CA GLY A 779 -5.55 -20.03 -12.61
C GLY A 779 -5.54 -18.49 -12.61
N TYR A 780 -6.48 -17.85 -11.93
CA TYR A 780 -6.56 -16.39 -11.88
C TYR A 780 -5.38 -15.79 -11.10
N LYS A 781 -5.09 -14.53 -11.41
CA LYS A 781 -3.98 -13.76 -10.82
C LYS A 781 -4.51 -12.51 -10.16
N GLY A 782 -3.86 -12.10 -9.08
CA GLY A 782 -4.21 -10.94 -8.27
C GLY A 782 -3.12 -10.68 -7.25
N GLY A 783 -3.37 -9.79 -6.30
CA GLY A 783 -2.39 -9.43 -5.27
C GLY A 783 -1.98 -10.63 -4.39
N ALA A 784 -0.99 -10.43 -3.52
CA ALA A 784 -0.39 -11.51 -2.74
C ALA A 784 -1.40 -12.37 -1.95
N SER A 785 -2.56 -11.84 -1.54
CA SER A 785 -3.60 -12.60 -0.82
C SER A 785 -4.56 -13.36 -1.73
N PHE A 786 -4.56 -13.11 -3.04
CA PHE A 786 -5.56 -13.60 -4.00
C PHE A 786 -5.76 -15.12 -3.92
N GLY A 787 -4.67 -15.90 -4.06
CA GLY A 787 -4.76 -17.36 -4.04
C GLY A 787 -5.37 -17.90 -2.74
N LEU A 788 -5.03 -17.30 -1.60
CA LEU A 788 -5.59 -17.68 -0.30
C LEU A 788 -7.07 -17.34 -0.17
N PHE A 789 -7.54 -16.24 -0.76
CA PHE A 789 -8.96 -15.93 -0.77
C PHE A 789 -9.75 -16.99 -1.55
N VAL A 790 -9.27 -17.39 -2.73
CA VAL A 790 -9.91 -18.43 -3.55
C VAL A 790 -9.89 -19.77 -2.81
N GLU A 791 -8.77 -20.15 -2.20
CA GLU A 791 -8.65 -21.36 -1.41
C GLU A 791 -9.58 -21.35 -0.19
N ASN A 792 -9.62 -20.26 0.56
CA ASN A 792 -10.50 -20.11 1.72
C ASN A 792 -11.97 -20.20 1.32
N MET A 793 -12.37 -19.58 0.21
CA MET A 793 -13.73 -19.71 -0.30
C MET A 793 -14.06 -21.14 -0.72
N LYS A 794 -13.14 -21.84 -1.39
CA LYS A 794 -13.29 -23.25 -1.78
C LYS A 794 -13.46 -24.13 -0.54
N GLN A 795 -12.69 -23.88 0.50
CA GLN A 795 -12.76 -24.60 1.77
C GLN A 795 -14.13 -24.42 2.44
N THR A 796 -14.64 -23.20 2.56
CA THR A 796 -16.00 -22.96 3.09
C THR A 796 -17.07 -23.62 2.22
N ALA A 797 -16.92 -23.62 0.89
CA ALA A 797 -17.84 -24.29 -0.02
C ALA A 797 -17.83 -25.83 0.19
N LEU A 798 -16.67 -26.43 0.41
CA LEU A 798 -16.53 -27.85 0.75
C LEU A 798 -17.19 -28.16 2.09
N GLU A 799 -16.98 -27.34 3.12
CA GLU A 799 -17.62 -27.51 4.44
C GLU A 799 -19.15 -27.50 4.36
N ASN A 800 -19.72 -26.72 3.43
CA ASN A 800 -21.16 -26.66 3.15
C ASN A 800 -21.65 -27.64 2.06
N THR A 801 -20.80 -28.59 1.64
CA THR A 801 -21.16 -29.65 0.68
C THR A 801 -21.33 -30.98 1.41
N PRO A 802 -22.43 -31.74 1.17
CA PRO A 802 -22.60 -33.07 1.74
C PRO A 802 -21.47 -34.04 1.36
N GLU A 803 -21.14 -34.99 2.23
CA GLU A 803 -19.97 -35.85 2.06
C GLU A 803 -20.10 -36.76 0.83
N GLU A 804 -21.30 -37.28 0.57
CA GLU A 804 -21.63 -38.05 -0.62
C GLU A 804 -21.37 -37.26 -1.91
N GLU A 805 -21.65 -35.97 -1.90
CA GLU A 805 -21.48 -35.08 -3.04
C GLU A 805 -19.99 -34.76 -3.27
N LYS A 806 -19.21 -34.59 -2.20
CA LYS A 806 -17.74 -34.46 -2.31
C LYS A 806 -17.10 -35.69 -2.93
N ILE A 807 -17.57 -36.89 -2.55
CA ILE A 807 -17.09 -38.15 -3.12
C ILE A 807 -17.43 -38.21 -4.61
N ALA A 808 -18.67 -37.86 -4.99
CA ALA A 808 -19.11 -37.85 -6.38
C ALA A 808 -18.35 -36.83 -7.25
N LEU A 809 -17.97 -35.68 -6.68
CA LEU A 809 -17.28 -34.60 -7.38
C LEU A 809 -15.75 -34.61 -7.20
N LYS A 810 -15.18 -35.67 -6.61
CA LYS A 810 -13.76 -35.74 -6.25
C LYS A 810 -12.83 -35.35 -7.41
N GLU A 811 -13.08 -35.88 -8.60
CA GLU A 811 -12.27 -35.59 -9.79
C GLU A 811 -12.28 -34.10 -10.17
N ILE A 812 -13.42 -33.41 -10.02
CA ILE A 812 -13.53 -31.98 -10.28
C ILE A 812 -12.86 -31.18 -9.15
N ILE A 813 -13.07 -31.57 -7.90
CA ILE A 813 -12.52 -30.88 -6.72
C ILE A 813 -10.98 -30.92 -6.73
N GLU A 814 -10.38 -32.04 -7.13
CA GLU A 814 -8.92 -32.25 -7.15
C GLU A 814 -8.26 -31.80 -8.46
N ALA A 815 -9.05 -31.39 -9.47
CA ALA A 815 -8.53 -30.94 -10.74
C ALA A 815 -7.68 -29.66 -10.62
N LYS A 816 -6.71 -29.53 -11.54
CA LYS A 816 -5.83 -28.36 -11.67
C LYS A 816 -6.25 -27.52 -12.88
N PRO A 817 -6.01 -26.20 -12.88
CA PRO A 817 -6.30 -25.34 -14.03
C PRO A 817 -5.50 -25.77 -15.27
N GLU A 818 -6.13 -25.66 -16.45
CA GLU A 818 -5.46 -25.84 -17.73
C GLU A 818 -4.76 -24.54 -18.18
N GLY A 819 -3.43 -24.52 -18.13
CA GLY A 819 -2.61 -23.37 -18.54
C GLY A 819 -2.32 -22.35 -17.42
N THR A 820 -1.50 -21.35 -17.75
CA THR A 820 -1.02 -20.33 -16.79
C THR A 820 -1.67 -18.95 -16.98
N GLU A 821 -2.37 -18.72 -18.09
CA GLU A 821 -2.99 -17.44 -18.44
C GLU A 821 -4.43 -17.35 -17.91
N PRO A 822 -4.86 -16.19 -17.39
CA PRO A 822 -6.23 -16.00 -16.91
C PRO A 822 -7.22 -16.08 -18.08
N ARG A 823 -8.24 -16.93 -17.94
CA ARG A 823 -9.39 -17.02 -18.87
C ARG A 823 -10.64 -16.51 -18.17
N PHE A 824 -11.18 -15.37 -18.61
CA PHE A 824 -12.41 -14.80 -18.04
C PHE A 824 -13.69 -15.40 -18.62
N THR A 825 -13.60 -15.97 -19.82
CA THR A 825 -14.72 -16.63 -20.50
C THR A 825 -14.57 -18.15 -20.43
N PHE A 826 -15.69 -18.85 -20.30
CA PHE A 826 -15.74 -20.31 -20.40
C PHE A 826 -15.57 -20.80 -21.86
N GLU A 827 -15.87 -19.95 -22.84
CA GLU A 827 -15.78 -20.30 -24.27
C GLU A 827 -14.38 -19.99 -24.84
N PRO A 828 -13.72 -20.94 -25.52
CA PRO A 828 -12.50 -20.69 -26.28
C PRO A 828 -12.81 -19.86 -27.54
N ARG A 829 -11.88 -18.99 -27.95
CA ARG A 829 -12.00 -18.20 -29.18
C ARG A 829 -10.83 -18.43 -30.13
N GLU A 830 -11.14 -18.43 -31.42
CA GLU A 830 -10.18 -18.65 -32.50
C GLU A 830 -9.57 -17.32 -32.97
N PHE A 831 -8.44 -17.42 -33.66
CA PHE A 831 -7.80 -16.26 -34.29
C PHE A 831 -8.67 -15.73 -35.44
N VAL A 832 -8.90 -14.42 -35.47
CA VAL A 832 -9.67 -13.71 -36.50
C VAL A 832 -8.73 -12.98 -37.47
N LYS A 833 -7.98 -11.98 -36.99
CA LYS A 833 -7.09 -11.15 -37.82
C LYS A 833 -6.07 -10.42 -36.95
N ASN A 834 -4.87 -10.17 -37.48
CA ASN A 834 -3.96 -9.19 -36.89
C ASN A 834 -4.39 -7.78 -37.34
N TRP A 835 -5.15 -7.09 -36.50
CA TRP A 835 -5.75 -5.79 -36.83
C TRP A 835 -4.71 -4.66 -36.93
N THR A 836 -4.96 -3.72 -37.83
CA THR A 836 -4.17 -2.49 -38.02
C THR A 836 -5.08 -1.27 -37.94
N LEU A 837 -4.54 -0.09 -37.63
CA LEU A 837 -5.33 1.16 -37.61
C LEU A 837 -6.10 1.41 -38.91
N SER A 838 -5.47 1.16 -40.06
CA SER A 838 -6.07 1.35 -41.37
C SER A 838 -7.31 0.48 -41.63
N ASP A 839 -7.51 -0.60 -40.86
CA ASP A 839 -8.69 -1.44 -40.97
C ASP A 839 -9.97 -0.77 -40.43
N PHE A 840 -9.83 0.34 -39.70
CA PHE A 840 -10.91 1.08 -39.03
C PHE A 840 -11.04 2.54 -39.49
N ASP A 841 -10.23 2.99 -40.45
CA ASP A 841 -10.21 4.38 -40.93
C ASP A 841 -11.58 4.88 -41.42
N ASP A 842 -12.41 3.95 -41.94
CA ASP A 842 -13.75 4.20 -42.45
C ASP A 842 -14.77 4.55 -41.36
N VAL A 843 -14.49 4.21 -40.10
CA VAL A 843 -15.38 4.42 -38.96
C VAL A 843 -14.77 5.36 -37.93
N ILE A 844 -13.52 5.13 -37.53
CA ILE A 844 -12.96 5.76 -36.34
C ILE A 844 -12.59 7.24 -36.54
N ASN A 845 -12.32 7.64 -37.80
CA ASN A 845 -12.01 9.02 -38.17
C ASN A 845 -13.25 9.91 -38.27
N VAL A 846 -14.45 9.33 -38.38
CA VAL A 846 -15.74 10.07 -38.41
C VAL A 846 -16.48 10.02 -37.07
N GLY A 847 -16.05 9.15 -36.15
CA GLY A 847 -16.67 8.91 -34.85
C GLY A 847 -17.46 7.59 -34.81
N LEU A 848 -17.65 7.02 -33.62
CA LEU A 848 -18.50 5.83 -33.45
C LEU A 848 -19.97 6.24 -33.48
N GLU A 849 -20.66 5.95 -34.59
CA GLU A 849 -22.09 6.20 -34.76
C GLU A 849 -22.96 5.15 -34.03
N GLY A 850 -24.25 5.46 -33.83
CA GLY A 850 -25.22 4.65 -33.09
C GLY A 850 -25.42 3.21 -33.58
N ASN A 851 -26.20 2.42 -32.83
CA ASN A 851 -26.36 0.95 -32.95
C ASN A 851 -25.17 0.08 -32.51
N ARG A 852 -24.32 0.55 -31.59
CA ARG A 852 -23.35 -0.33 -30.92
C ARG A 852 -24.03 -1.14 -29.81
N ASP A 853 -23.46 -2.27 -29.42
CA ASP A 853 -24.01 -3.12 -28.35
C ASP A 853 -23.21 -2.97 -27.04
N TYR A 854 -23.83 -2.37 -26.01
CA TYR A 854 -23.23 -2.18 -24.69
C TYR A 854 -22.85 -3.52 -24.02
N THR A 855 -23.75 -4.51 -24.08
CA THR A 855 -23.54 -5.81 -23.44
C THR A 855 -22.43 -6.58 -24.16
N ASN A 856 -22.38 -6.53 -25.48
CA ASN A 856 -21.29 -7.11 -26.25
C ASN A 856 -19.96 -6.39 -25.96
N GLY A 857 -19.94 -5.05 -25.95
CA GLY A 857 -18.74 -4.27 -25.66
C GLY A 857 -18.13 -4.59 -24.28
N ARG A 858 -18.96 -4.66 -23.22
CA ARG A 858 -18.51 -5.11 -21.89
C ARG A 858 -18.00 -6.55 -21.90
N LYS A 859 -18.69 -7.45 -22.60
CA LYS A 859 -18.23 -8.84 -22.78
C LYS A 859 -16.86 -8.85 -23.45
N MET A 860 -16.68 -8.11 -24.54
CA MET A 860 -15.43 -8.05 -25.30
C MET A 860 -14.28 -7.45 -24.50
N PHE A 861 -14.54 -6.54 -23.56
CA PHE A 861 -13.50 -6.03 -22.66
C PHE A 861 -12.91 -7.14 -21.77
N GLY A 862 -13.76 -7.98 -21.18
CA GLY A 862 -13.28 -9.16 -20.44
C GLY A 862 -12.67 -10.22 -21.34
N ALA A 863 -13.25 -10.40 -22.51
CA ALA A 863 -12.80 -11.38 -23.47
C ALA A 863 -11.40 -11.02 -24.04
N ALA A 864 -11.11 -9.75 -24.30
CA ALA A 864 -9.79 -9.27 -24.68
C ALA A 864 -8.79 -9.21 -23.50
N THR A 865 -9.14 -9.77 -22.33
CA THR A 865 -8.30 -9.82 -21.13
C THR A 865 -8.06 -8.44 -20.51
N CYS A 866 -8.79 -7.39 -20.93
CA CYS A 866 -8.58 -6.03 -20.41
C CYS A 866 -8.87 -5.95 -18.91
N PHE A 867 -9.88 -6.68 -18.39
CA PHE A 867 -10.14 -6.77 -16.95
C PHE A 867 -8.98 -7.37 -16.14
N ALA A 868 -8.05 -8.11 -16.74
CA ALA A 868 -6.88 -8.62 -16.00
C ALA A 868 -6.01 -7.47 -15.48
N CYS A 869 -5.92 -6.39 -16.25
CA CYS A 869 -5.01 -5.30 -15.98
C CYS A 869 -5.72 -4.01 -15.59
N HIS A 870 -6.83 -3.68 -16.24
CA HIS A 870 -7.46 -2.38 -16.17
C HIS A 870 -8.74 -2.39 -15.36
N ARG A 871 -8.91 -1.31 -14.58
CA ARG A 871 -10.16 -1.00 -13.90
C ARG A 871 -11.04 -0.23 -14.88
N PHE A 872 -12.34 -0.53 -14.91
CA PHE A 872 -13.31 0.19 -15.71
C PHE A 872 -14.67 0.13 -15.02
N ASN A 873 -15.24 1.29 -14.73
CA ASN A 873 -16.50 1.44 -14.00
C ASN A 873 -16.54 0.57 -12.71
N GLN A 874 -15.46 0.64 -11.92
CA GLN A 874 -15.25 -0.12 -10.68
C GLN A 874 -15.04 -1.64 -10.80
N GLU A 875 -14.86 -2.15 -12.03
CA GLU A 875 -14.58 -3.56 -12.32
C GLU A 875 -13.18 -3.79 -12.89
N GLY A 876 -12.61 -4.98 -12.72
CA GLY A 876 -11.29 -5.33 -13.24
C GLY A 876 -10.11 -4.97 -12.33
N GLY A 877 -8.92 -5.27 -12.85
CA GLY A 877 -7.65 -5.18 -12.13
C GLY A 877 -7.07 -3.77 -12.02
N ALA A 878 -6.04 -3.62 -11.19
CA ALA A 878 -5.37 -2.33 -10.94
C ALA A 878 -3.89 -2.33 -11.36
N ILE A 879 -3.52 -3.27 -12.22
CA ILE A 879 -2.15 -3.44 -12.73
C ILE A 879 -1.84 -2.33 -13.74
N GLY A 880 -2.81 -2.00 -14.60
CA GLY A 880 -2.82 -0.91 -15.57
C GLY A 880 -3.73 0.26 -15.13
N PRO A 881 -3.81 1.33 -15.94
CA PRO A 881 -4.64 2.51 -15.65
C PRO A 881 -6.12 2.17 -15.54
N ASP A 882 -6.83 2.90 -14.66
CA ASP A 882 -8.28 2.95 -14.69
C ASP A 882 -8.74 3.65 -15.98
N LEU A 883 -9.52 2.92 -16.78
CA LEU A 883 -9.99 3.35 -18.10
C LEU A 883 -11.38 4.00 -18.05
N THR A 884 -12.02 4.12 -16.87
CA THR A 884 -13.40 4.65 -16.73
C THR A 884 -13.55 6.03 -17.35
N SER A 885 -12.52 6.87 -17.26
CA SER A 885 -12.51 8.24 -17.79
C SER A 885 -11.66 8.39 -19.06
N VAL A 886 -11.38 7.29 -19.77
CA VAL A 886 -10.49 7.29 -20.94
C VAL A 886 -10.99 8.19 -22.07
N SER A 887 -12.30 8.33 -22.23
CA SER A 887 -12.93 9.21 -23.23
C SER A 887 -12.68 10.69 -23.02
N GLY A 888 -12.32 11.11 -21.80
CA GLY A 888 -11.90 12.48 -21.52
C GLY A 888 -10.47 12.79 -21.96
N LYS A 889 -9.67 11.76 -22.31
CA LYS A 889 -8.24 11.87 -22.62
C LYS A 889 -7.92 11.57 -24.09
N PHE A 890 -8.65 10.64 -24.72
CA PHE A 890 -8.33 10.14 -26.05
C PHE A 890 -9.50 10.27 -27.01
N SER A 891 -9.21 10.62 -28.26
CA SER A 891 -10.16 10.42 -29.36
C SER A 891 -10.34 8.92 -29.64
N PRO A 892 -11.39 8.51 -30.37
CA PRO A 892 -11.55 7.11 -30.78
C PRO A 892 -10.31 6.57 -31.51
N HIS A 893 -9.73 7.37 -32.43
CA HIS A 893 -8.53 7.00 -33.17
C HIS A 893 -7.35 6.76 -32.23
N ASP A 894 -7.06 7.72 -31.34
CA ASP A 894 -5.92 7.65 -30.43
C ASP A 894 -6.06 6.46 -29.48
N LEU A 895 -7.27 6.22 -28.96
CA LEU A 895 -7.51 5.08 -28.07
C LEU A 895 -7.27 3.73 -28.78
N LEU A 896 -7.76 3.56 -30.01
CA LEU A 896 -7.52 2.33 -30.75
C LEU A 896 -6.04 2.14 -31.08
N GLU A 897 -5.33 3.23 -31.40
CA GLU A 897 -3.90 3.20 -31.64
C GLU A 897 -3.13 2.69 -30.42
N GLN A 898 -3.45 3.19 -29.23
CA GLN A 898 -2.83 2.72 -27.98
C GLN A 898 -3.10 1.24 -27.69
N ILE A 899 -4.25 0.69 -28.14
CA ILE A 899 -4.57 -0.72 -27.98
C ILE A 899 -3.81 -1.60 -28.99
N ILE A 900 -3.65 -1.14 -30.23
CA ILE A 900 -2.97 -1.88 -31.30
C ILE A 900 -1.44 -1.80 -31.14
N ASP A 901 -0.90 -0.63 -30.80
CA ASP A 901 0.52 -0.36 -30.58
C ASP A 901 0.79 0.23 -29.18
N PRO A 902 0.76 -0.60 -28.13
CA PRO A 902 0.94 -0.13 -26.75
C PRO A 902 2.35 0.40 -26.45
N ASN A 903 3.32 0.26 -27.36
CA ASN A 903 4.67 0.80 -27.18
C ASN A 903 4.78 2.26 -27.64
N LYS A 904 3.78 2.79 -28.35
CA LYS A 904 3.82 4.14 -28.91
C LYS A 904 3.89 5.21 -27.83
N GLU A 905 3.08 5.06 -26.78
CA GLU A 905 3.06 5.95 -25.63
C GLU A 905 2.84 5.14 -24.35
N ILE A 906 3.84 5.11 -23.47
CA ILE A 906 3.77 4.36 -22.21
C ILE A 906 3.54 5.36 -21.10
N SER A 907 2.42 5.22 -20.38
CA SER A 907 2.16 6.02 -19.19
C SER A 907 3.29 5.84 -18.17
N ASP A 908 3.84 6.94 -17.68
CA ASP A 908 4.88 6.95 -16.65
C ASP A 908 4.43 6.26 -15.35
N GLN A 909 3.11 6.13 -15.12
CA GLN A 909 2.56 5.38 -13.98
C GLN A 909 2.72 3.87 -14.11
N TYR A 910 2.79 3.37 -15.34
CA TYR A 910 2.76 1.95 -15.64
C TYR A 910 4.00 1.49 -16.42
N GLY A 911 4.91 2.41 -16.76
CA GLY A 911 6.18 2.11 -17.39
C GLY A 911 7.09 1.26 -16.51
N SER A 912 7.83 0.35 -17.14
CA SER A 912 8.88 -0.42 -16.49
C SER A 912 10.26 0.23 -16.66
N MET A 913 11.20 -0.21 -15.84
CA MET A 913 12.58 0.21 -15.86
C MET A 913 13.49 -0.94 -16.26
N VAL A 914 14.54 -0.64 -17.00
CA VAL A 914 15.69 -1.52 -17.22
C VAL A 914 16.76 -1.17 -16.19
N PHE A 915 17.06 -2.13 -15.32
CA PHE A 915 18.10 -2.07 -14.31
C PHE A 915 19.35 -2.76 -14.86
N THR A 916 20.42 -2.00 -15.07
CA THR A 916 21.72 -2.55 -15.44
C THR A 916 22.58 -2.65 -14.18
N MET A 917 22.99 -3.86 -13.85
CA MET A 917 23.86 -4.15 -12.71
C MET A 917 25.33 -3.88 -13.06
N ILE A 918 26.20 -3.73 -12.05
CA ILE A 918 27.65 -3.53 -12.25
C ILE A 918 28.34 -4.72 -12.94
N ASP A 919 27.75 -5.91 -12.89
CA ASP A 919 28.20 -7.10 -13.62
C ASP A 919 27.68 -7.18 -15.07
N GLY A 920 26.87 -6.20 -15.49
CA GLY A 920 26.27 -6.13 -16.83
C GLY A 920 24.93 -6.84 -16.98
N THR A 921 24.44 -7.55 -15.96
CA THR A 921 23.12 -8.18 -15.98
C THR A 921 22.04 -7.12 -16.10
N GLN A 922 21.01 -7.41 -16.91
CA GLN A 922 19.85 -6.53 -17.06
C GLN A 922 18.59 -7.20 -16.51
N ILE A 923 17.83 -6.44 -15.73
CA ILE A 923 16.51 -6.82 -15.23
C ILE A 923 15.53 -5.79 -15.78
N ASN A 924 14.41 -6.23 -16.36
CA ASN A 924 13.33 -5.34 -16.79
C ASN A 924 12.12 -5.57 -15.89
N GLY A 925 11.56 -4.50 -15.34
CA GLY A 925 10.35 -4.58 -14.54
C GLY A 925 9.98 -3.26 -13.86
N ARG A 926 8.87 -3.26 -13.14
CA ARG A 926 8.36 -2.08 -12.42
C ARG A 926 8.81 -2.09 -10.97
N VAL A 927 9.28 -0.94 -10.46
CA VAL A 927 9.55 -0.79 -9.03
C VAL A 927 8.25 -0.89 -8.26
N MET A 928 8.16 -1.84 -7.34
CA MET A 928 6.98 -2.07 -6.50
C MET A 928 7.18 -1.59 -5.06
N ASN A 929 8.40 -1.75 -4.54
CA ASN A 929 8.71 -1.42 -3.15
C ASN A 929 10.22 -1.21 -2.96
N LEU A 930 10.59 -0.52 -1.90
CA LEU A 930 11.98 -0.27 -1.50
C LEU A 930 12.16 -0.66 -0.02
N ASN A 931 13.35 -1.09 0.36
CA ASN A 931 13.69 -1.27 1.77
C ASN A 931 15.19 -1.20 1.96
N GLY A 932 15.68 -0.23 2.72
CA GLY A 932 17.11 0.02 2.83
C GLY A 932 17.74 0.27 1.45
N ASP A 933 18.66 -0.60 1.07
CA ASP A 933 19.33 -0.55 -0.23
C ASP A 933 18.73 -1.54 -1.25
N SER A 934 17.58 -2.15 -0.95
CA SER A 934 16.90 -3.09 -1.85
C SER A 934 15.77 -2.41 -2.64
N ILE A 935 15.66 -2.75 -3.93
CA ILE A 935 14.54 -2.43 -4.82
C ILE A 935 13.82 -3.74 -5.17
N ASN A 936 12.54 -3.84 -4.86
CA ASN A 936 11.68 -4.94 -5.30
C ASN A 936 11.03 -4.58 -6.62
N VAL A 937 11.25 -5.43 -7.63
CA VAL A 937 10.88 -5.20 -9.02
C VAL A 937 9.97 -6.31 -9.50
N ASN A 938 8.76 -5.96 -9.95
CA ASN A 938 7.90 -6.92 -10.64
C ASN A 938 8.35 -7.07 -12.09
N THR A 939 8.67 -8.29 -12.51
CA THR A 939 9.18 -8.60 -13.87
C THR A 939 8.11 -9.13 -14.82
N ASN A 940 6.89 -9.34 -14.33
CA ASN A 940 5.75 -9.83 -15.10
C ASN A 940 4.44 -9.33 -14.50
N MET A 941 3.83 -8.32 -15.12
CA MET A 941 2.64 -7.68 -14.59
C MET A 941 1.39 -8.57 -14.61
N LEU A 942 1.35 -9.61 -15.46
CA LEU A 942 0.29 -10.63 -15.41
C LEU A 942 0.43 -11.54 -14.18
N ASN A 943 1.58 -11.52 -13.52
CA ASN A 943 1.86 -12.23 -12.28
C ASN A 943 2.46 -11.27 -11.25
N PRO A 944 1.65 -10.45 -10.55
CA PRO A 944 2.12 -9.42 -9.61
C PRO A 944 3.01 -9.99 -8.48
N ASP A 945 2.92 -11.28 -8.17
CA ASP A 945 3.75 -11.99 -7.19
C ASP A 945 5.18 -12.30 -7.68
N GLN A 946 5.47 -12.12 -8.98
CA GLN A 946 6.79 -12.37 -9.56
C GLN A 946 7.74 -11.19 -9.31
N ILE A 947 8.31 -11.15 -8.10
CA ILE A 947 9.20 -10.09 -7.63
C ILE A 947 10.67 -10.54 -7.63
N GLU A 948 11.53 -9.72 -8.24
CA GLU A 948 12.99 -9.77 -8.13
C GLU A 948 13.49 -8.68 -7.17
N THR A 949 14.52 -8.98 -6.37
CA THR A 949 15.13 -7.99 -5.46
C THR A 949 16.49 -7.55 -5.98
N ILE A 950 16.65 -6.24 -6.19
CA ILE A 950 17.86 -5.60 -6.70
C ILE A 950 18.55 -4.84 -5.57
N ASP A 951 19.85 -5.06 -5.40
CA ASP A 951 20.70 -4.27 -4.48
C ASP A 951 21.19 -2.99 -5.18
N ARG A 952 20.81 -1.83 -4.63
CA ARG A 952 21.17 -0.49 -5.12
C ARG A 952 22.68 -0.26 -5.13
N LYS A 953 23.42 -0.85 -4.21
CA LYS A 953 24.89 -0.70 -4.19
C LYS A 953 25.54 -1.32 -5.43
N ARG A 954 24.87 -2.32 -6.02
CA ARG A 954 25.27 -3.02 -7.25
C ARG A 954 24.63 -2.47 -8.53
N LEU A 955 23.78 -1.47 -8.42
CA LEU A 955 23.08 -0.88 -9.55
C LEU A 955 24.01 0.09 -10.28
N LYS A 956 24.27 -0.18 -11.56
CA LYS A 956 25.08 0.69 -12.42
C LYS A 956 24.23 1.80 -13.04
N GLU A 957 23.05 1.46 -13.52
CA GLU A 957 22.18 2.39 -14.25
C GLU A 957 20.72 1.92 -14.22
N MET A 958 19.79 2.86 -14.21
CA MET A 958 18.37 2.65 -14.45
C MET A 958 17.90 3.51 -15.61
N LYS A 959 17.12 2.94 -16.52
CA LYS A 959 16.51 3.67 -17.64
C LYS A 959 15.07 3.23 -17.85
N ALA A 960 14.22 4.13 -18.33
CA ALA A 960 12.87 3.77 -18.76
C ALA A 960 12.94 2.72 -19.88
N SER A 961 12.08 1.70 -19.80
CA SER A 961 11.91 0.70 -20.85
C SER A 961 11.19 1.34 -22.04
N PRO A 962 11.67 1.13 -23.29
CA PRO A 962 10.93 1.53 -24.48
C PRO A 962 9.78 0.56 -24.82
N TYR A 963 9.61 -0.51 -24.04
CA TYR A 963 8.59 -1.54 -24.26
C TYR A 963 7.54 -1.48 -23.15
N SER A 964 6.28 -1.50 -23.57
CA SER A 964 5.12 -1.61 -22.70
C SER A 964 4.98 -3.02 -22.15
N MET A 965 4.41 -3.11 -20.95
CA MET A 965 4.02 -4.40 -20.36
C MET A 965 2.61 -4.84 -20.79
N MET A 966 1.87 -3.99 -21.53
CA MET A 966 0.60 -4.38 -22.16
C MET A 966 0.88 -5.32 -23.35
N PRO A 967 0.22 -6.48 -23.45
CA PRO A 967 0.44 -7.41 -24.55
C PRO A 967 0.00 -6.83 -25.90
N ILE A 968 0.71 -7.20 -26.97
CA ILE A 968 0.30 -6.93 -28.35
C ILE A 968 -0.73 -7.96 -28.83
N GLY A 969 -1.59 -7.58 -29.78
CA GLY A 969 -2.53 -8.50 -30.43
C GLY A 969 -3.76 -8.89 -29.60
N LEU A 970 -4.12 -8.10 -28.58
CA LEU A 970 -5.30 -8.35 -27.72
C LEU A 970 -6.62 -8.43 -28.51
N LEU A 971 -6.70 -7.71 -29.64
CA LEU A 971 -7.87 -7.67 -30.50
C LEU A 971 -7.94 -8.84 -31.51
N ASN A 972 -6.90 -9.69 -31.58
CA ASN A 972 -6.76 -10.64 -32.70
C ASN A 972 -7.82 -11.75 -32.74
N THR A 973 -8.58 -11.91 -31.67
CA THR A 973 -9.69 -12.88 -31.55
C THR A 973 -11.07 -12.22 -31.67
N LEU A 974 -11.13 -10.91 -31.91
CA LEU A 974 -12.36 -10.13 -32.03
C LEU A 974 -12.70 -9.89 -33.51
N SER A 975 -13.99 -9.94 -33.86
CA SER A 975 -14.48 -9.47 -35.17
C SER A 975 -14.40 -7.93 -35.26
N LYS A 976 -14.58 -7.36 -36.46
CA LYS A 976 -14.58 -5.89 -36.63
C LYS A 976 -15.67 -5.23 -35.77
N ASP A 977 -16.87 -5.81 -35.74
CA ASP A 977 -17.98 -5.29 -34.92
C ASP A 977 -17.71 -5.44 -33.42
N ASP A 978 -17.11 -6.54 -32.98
CA ASP A 978 -16.70 -6.73 -31.58
C ASP A 978 -15.70 -5.66 -31.12
N VAL A 979 -14.74 -5.29 -31.99
CA VAL A 979 -13.80 -4.20 -31.70
C VAL A 979 -14.53 -2.86 -31.61
N LEU A 980 -15.49 -2.58 -32.50
CA LEU A 980 -16.25 -1.33 -32.46
C LEU A 980 -17.17 -1.24 -31.22
N ASP A 981 -17.79 -2.34 -30.80
CA ASP A 981 -18.57 -2.39 -29.57
C ASP A 981 -17.70 -2.22 -28.32
N LEU A 982 -16.51 -2.83 -28.30
CA LEU A 982 -15.50 -2.62 -27.25
C LEU A 982 -15.08 -1.14 -27.16
N MET A 983 -14.82 -0.51 -28.31
CA MET A 983 -14.47 0.91 -28.36
C MET A 983 -15.61 1.80 -27.87
N ALA A 984 -16.86 1.50 -28.25
CA ALA A 984 -18.04 2.23 -27.77
C ALA A 984 -18.26 2.06 -26.26
N TYR A 985 -17.98 0.86 -25.73
CA TYR A 985 -18.00 0.60 -24.29
C TYR A 985 -16.98 1.46 -23.53
N LEU A 986 -15.73 1.50 -24.01
CA LEU A 986 -14.67 2.33 -23.42
C LEU A 986 -15.00 3.82 -23.48
N LEU A 987 -15.44 4.30 -24.65
CA LEU A 987 -15.68 5.72 -24.88
C LEU A 987 -16.95 6.23 -24.19
N SER A 988 -17.89 5.35 -23.87
CA SER A 988 -19.10 5.71 -23.12
C SER A 988 -18.86 5.85 -21.62
N GLY A 989 -17.67 5.48 -21.12
CA GLY A 989 -17.41 5.38 -19.67
C GLY A 989 -18.27 4.31 -18.98
N GLY A 990 -18.79 3.34 -19.74
CA GLY A 990 -19.68 2.30 -19.22
C GLY A 990 -21.12 2.76 -19.00
N ASP A 991 -21.54 3.88 -19.60
CA ASP A 991 -22.93 4.33 -19.56
C ASP A 991 -23.77 3.62 -20.64
N PRO A 992 -24.65 2.66 -20.29
CA PRO A 992 -25.51 1.99 -21.27
C PRO A 992 -26.52 2.92 -21.93
N GLU A 993 -26.76 4.11 -21.37
CA GLU A 993 -27.67 5.11 -21.92
C GLU A 993 -26.99 6.08 -22.90
N ASN A 994 -25.68 5.90 -23.15
CA ASN A 994 -24.92 6.73 -24.06
C ASN A 994 -25.48 6.65 -25.51
N PRO A 995 -25.50 7.76 -26.27
CA PRO A 995 -25.99 7.77 -27.65
C PRO A 995 -25.35 6.76 -28.59
N MET A 996 -24.12 6.30 -28.34
CA MET A 996 -23.47 5.26 -29.16
C MET A 996 -24.23 3.93 -29.19
N PHE A 997 -25.06 3.67 -28.17
CA PHE A 997 -25.87 2.44 -28.05
C PHE A 997 -27.33 2.62 -28.50
N LYS A 998 -27.70 3.80 -29.01
CA LYS A 998 -29.08 4.19 -29.33
C LYS A 998 -29.31 4.34 -30.83
#